data_AF-E0VP86-F1
#
_entry.id   AF-E0VP86-F1
#
_cell.length_a   1.000
_cell.length_b   1.000
_cell.length_c   1.000
_cell.angle_alpha   90.00
_cell.angle_beta   90.00
_cell.angle_gamma   90.00
#
_symmetry.space_group_name_H-M   'P 1'
#
loop_
_entity.id
_entity.type
_entity.pdbx_description
1 polymer ?
#
loop_
_entity_poly.entity_id
_entity_poly.type
_entity_poly.pdbx_seq_one_letter_code
_entity_poly.pdbx_strand_id
1 'polypeptide(L)'
;MNKISAESGFQLLYRFNEKPSLSDLDNILFPNGLKGGDIVQLTGESAIGKSTLLLKYLTKSLLPKYYNGVFLGGLNVGVILIDTSHGISILKLVCLMEKFISQTCECLTKSESIEILSNPDNVKDIVNNSLKNLIILKTYTSLQLEMNYYSIEKILATDSKSSMIIIDKLSAAIKSTCPSVDVASKNGSPGSFEVSINGELVYSKLRTMAFPDFDSVLEVVKEVESGEFPRKIEKQQPITNFMRYSSKFFIKILLMCLVIILICLSYNIYLTAENSFNKSSTLLKKTKSVKIEKIDMGQVKLFNNAENSFEDMYNFKVDLKFLRKKKSNNNNLKKQYSKHEIEIWGKASIGDYLWNHILDGNSTTYANGLIKHGEIKIQNLLFRFRSGPGIVQTTVPTSVKNLILVLNGKDDVKIKFSKNWLDYLIHFKNLKNVGVVLLGDEKCDNNWILQYLKTRGGLVDFVFLIYDCKLIDNREFYQWPLGVATYRGFPLLKLNHVNVDVARQHLCSFMGTVYKNSTRVLLTQILKKSNKCFVASRDNWVPGETYESMSRYLKKLSDSDLTLNPVGQNTECYRIYEALSLGTVPIVENVVTPGDCDSGKNSPLRLLKEHNAPLIFIDDWNDLNSVLESERGKKYSNGTMILKGK
;
A
#
# COMPACT_ATOMS: atom_id res chain seq x y z
N MET A 1 15.78 -11.28 -11.27
CA MET A 1 15.92 -10.27 -10.19
C MET A 1 14.73 -10.40 -9.28
N ASN A 2 14.95 -10.76 -8.01
CA ASN A 2 13.92 -10.62 -6.98
C ASN A 2 13.77 -9.13 -6.69
N LYS A 3 12.61 -8.59 -7.02
CA LYS A 3 12.20 -7.23 -6.67
C LYS A 3 12.16 -7.16 -5.13
N ILE A 4 12.68 -6.11 -4.50
CA ILE A 4 12.38 -5.86 -3.08
C ILE A 4 10.88 -5.65 -2.99
N SER A 5 10.16 -6.64 -2.46
CA SER A 5 8.76 -6.50 -2.07
C SER A 5 8.74 -6.32 -0.55
N ALA A 6 8.60 -5.08 -0.09
CA ALA A 6 8.19 -4.82 1.28
C ALA A 6 6.67 -4.93 1.33
N GLU A 7 6.16 -5.85 2.13
CA GLU A 7 4.73 -6.05 2.33
C GLU A 7 4.28 -5.33 3.62
N SER A 8 3.20 -4.55 3.58
CA SER A 8 2.59 -3.99 4.80
C SER A 8 1.79 -5.04 5.55
N GLY A 9 1.58 -4.87 6.87
CA GLY A 9 0.72 -5.78 7.64
C GLY A 9 -0.70 -5.85 7.07
N PHE A 10 -1.20 -4.73 6.52
CA PHE A 10 -2.47 -4.67 5.80
C PHE A 10 -2.48 -5.57 4.55
N GLN A 11 -1.42 -5.54 3.72
CA GLN A 11 -1.29 -6.41 2.54
C GLN A 11 -1.17 -7.89 2.93
N LEU A 12 -0.39 -8.20 3.97
CA LEU A 12 -0.22 -9.57 4.46
C LEU A 12 -1.54 -10.15 4.98
N LEU A 13 -2.26 -9.41 5.82
CA LEU A 13 -3.61 -9.78 6.27
C LEU A 13 -4.56 -9.97 5.09
N TYR A 14 -4.34 -9.23 4.00
CA TYR A 14 -5.12 -9.40 2.80
C TYR A 14 -4.80 -10.70 2.03
N ARG A 15 -3.56 -11.18 2.06
CA ARG A 15 -3.15 -12.43 1.40
C ARG A 15 -3.68 -13.69 2.08
N PHE A 16 -3.96 -13.65 3.37
CA PHE A 16 -4.60 -14.77 4.08
C PHE A 16 -6.06 -15.01 3.68
N ASN A 17 -6.60 -14.22 2.75
CA ASN A 17 -7.97 -14.36 2.30
C ASN A 17 -8.12 -15.36 1.17
N GLU A 18 -9.16 -16.19 1.27
CA GLU A 18 -9.64 -16.97 0.13
C GLU A 18 -10.31 -16.05 -0.89
N LYS A 19 -9.71 -15.99 -2.07
CA LYS A 19 -10.30 -15.33 -3.25
C LYS A 19 -11.25 -16.29 -3.96
N PRO A 20 -12.35 -15.79 -4.55
CA PRO A 20 -13.20 -16.57 -5.45
C PRO A 20 -12.39 -17.37 -6.50
N SER A 21 -12.69 -18.66 -6.62
CA SER A 21 -11.98 -19.57 -7.54
C SER A 21 -12.28 -19.25 -9.01
N LEU A 22 -11.24 -19.36 -9.84
CA LEU A 22 -11.32 -19.34 -11.31
C LEU A 22 -11.22 -20.75 -11.93
N SER A 23 -11.34 -21.81 -11.12
CA SER A 23 -11.17 -23.20 -11.56
C SER A 23 -12.09 -23.57 -12.72
N ASP A 24 -13.33 -23.08 -12.69
CA ASP A 24 -14.37 -23.48 -13.64
C ASP A 24 -14.46 -22.49 -14.83
N LEU A 25 -13.46 -21.63 -15.07
CA LEU A 25 -13.52 -20.60 -16.11
C LEU A 25 -13.65 -21.22 -17.52
N ASP A 26 -12.78 -22.16 -17.86
CA ASP A 26 -12.81 -22.87 -19.15
C ASP A 26 -12.12 -24.22 -18.99
N ASN A 27 -12.90 -25.31 -18.97
CA ASN A 27 -12.36 -26.65 -18.71
C ASN A 27 -11.64 -27.25 -19.93
N ILE A 28 -11.75 -26.62 -21.10
CA ILE A 28 -11.06 -27.06 -22.32
C ILE A 28 -9.67 -26.44 -22.36
N LEU A 29 -9.60 -25.12 -22.15
CA LEU A 29 -8.33 -24.39 -22.18
C LEU A 29 -7.57 -24.47 -20.85
N PHE A 30 -8.28 -24.64 -19.73
CA PHE A 30 -7.72 -24.76 -18.38
C PHE A 30 -8.32 -25.99 -17.67
N PRO A 31 -7.98 -27.22 -18.07
CA PRO A 31 -8.57 -28.45 -17.50
C PRO A 31 -8.29 -28.62 -16.00
N ASN A 32 -7.21 -28.03 -15.49
CA ASN A 32 -6.87 -28.02 -14.06
C ASN A 32 -7.32 -26.73 -13.35
N GLY A 33 -8.06 -25.86 -14.04
CA GLY A 33 -8.42 -24.53 -13.58
C GLY A 33 -7.25 -23.54 -13.52
N LEU A 34 -7.56 -22.26 -13.33
CA LEU A 34 -6.56 -21.22 -13.09
C LEU A 34 -6.35 -21.01 -11.58
N LYS A 35 -5.09 -20.87 -11.18
CA LYS A 35 -4.65 -20.61 -9.80
C LYS A 35 -4.17 -19.17 -9.64
N GLY A 36 -4.17 -18.69 -8.41
CA GLY A 36 -3.64 -17.37 -8.08
C GLY A 36 -2.16 -17.25 -8.48
N GLY A 37 -1.84 -16.23 -9.27
CA GLY A 37 -0.50 -16.00 -9.82
C GLY A 37 -0.29 -16.46 -11.26
N ASP A 38 -1.23 -17.22 -11.83
CA ASP A 38 -1.17 -17.63 -13.24
C ASP A 38 -1.30 -16.42 -14.17
N ILE A 39 -0.47 -16.39 -15.23
CA ILE A 39 -0.51 -15.37 -16.28
C ILE A 39 -0.89 -16.04 -17.59
N VAL A 40 -2.02 -15.64 -18.15
CA VAL A 40 -2.52 -16.14 -19.44
C VAL A 40 -2.42 -15.04 -20.48
N GLN A 41 -1.72 -15.32 -21.59
CA GLN A 41 -1.57 -14.39 -22.71
C GLN A 41 -2.32 -14.91 -23.94
N LEU A 42 -3.19 -14.08 -24.51
CA LEU A 42 -3.90 -14.36 -25.76
C LEU A 42 -3.21 -13.65 -26.94
N THR A 43 -2.60 -14.40 -27.85
CA THR A 43 -1.84 -13.88 -29.00
C THR A 43 -2.45 -14.29 -30.35
N GLY A 44 -2.12 -13.56 -31.43
CA GLY A 44 -2.45 -13.91 -32.81
C GLY A 44 -2.83 -12.69 -33.66
N GLU A 45 -3.24 -12.90 -34.91
CA GLU A 45 -3.57 -11.84 -35.88
C GLU A 45 -4.80 -10.99 -35.51
N SER A 46 -4.99 -9.85 -36.17
CA SER A 46 -6.20 -9.05 -35.96
C SER A 46 -7.46 -9.85 -36.33
N ALA A 47 -8.59 -9.53 -35.69
CA ALA A 47 -9.89 -10.13 -35.97
C ALA A 47 -10.08 -11.65 -35.75
N ILE A 48 -9.10 -12.41 -35.24
CA ILE A 48 -9.26 -13.85 -34.93
C ILE A 48 -10.14 -14.18 -33.71
N GLY A 49 -10.82 -13.18 -33.12
CA GLY A 49 -11.73 -13.39 -31.99
C GLY A 49 -11.14 -13.27 -30.59
N LYS A 50 -9.91 -12.77 -30.41
CA LYS A 50 -9.30 -12.54 -29.07
C LYS A 50 -10.19 -11.71 -28.13
N SER A 51 -10.65 -10.54 -28.58
CA SER A 51 -11.53 -9.68 -27.78
C SER A 51 -12.90 -10.33 -27.53
N THR A 52 -13.38 -11.16 -28.46
CA THR A 52 -14.59 -11.97 -28.28
C THR A 52 -14.40 -13.03 -27.20
N LEU A 53 -13.24 -13.70 -27.16
CA LEU A 53 -12.90 -14.66 -26.11
C LEU A 53 -12.77 -13.99 -24.74
N LEU A 54 -12.12 -12.82 -24.67
CA LEU A 54 -12.04 -12.01 -23.44
C LEU A 54 -13.43 -11.62 -22.93
N LEU A 55 -14.33 -11.19 -23.82
CA LEU A 55 -15.71 -10.88 -23.46
C LEU A 55 -16.47 -12.10 -22.94
N LYS A 56 -16.26 -13.29 -23.53
CA LYS A 56 -16.84 -14.55 -23.01
C LYS A 56 -16.35 -14.87 -21.60
N TYR A 57 -15.05 -14.72 -21.33
CA TYR A 57 -14.49 -14.91 -19.99
C TYR A 57 -14.99 -13.87 -19.00
N LEU A 58 -15.09 -12.59 -19.41
CA LEU A 58 -15.74 -11.55 -18.61
C LEU A 58 -17.19 -11.93 -18.25
N THR A 59 -17.99 -12.36 -19.23
CA THR A 59 -19.37 -12.79 -19.02
C THR A 59 -19.45 -13.91 -17.97
N LYS A 60 -18.69 -15.00 -18.15
CA LYS A 60 -18.74 -16.16 -17.25
C LYS A 60 -18.21 -15.84 -15.85
N SER A 61 -17.14 -15.05 -15.75
CA SER A 61 -16.58 -14.62 -14.47
C SER A 61 -17.57 -13.77 -13.67
N LEU A 62 -18.21 -12.78 -14.31
CA LEU A 62 -19.06 -11.81 -13.62
C LEU A 62 -20.43 -12.39 -13.22
N LEU A 63 -21.02 -13.24 -14.06
CA LEU A 63 -22.33 -13.84 -13.81
C LEU A 63 -22.31 -14.73 -12.56
N PRO A 64 -23.43 -14.82 -11.81
CA PRO A 64 -23.47 -15.64 -10.61
C PRO A 64 -23.56 -17.14 -10.93
N LYS A 65 -23.09 -17.98 -10.00
CA LYS A 65 -23.23 -19.43 -10.12
C LYS A 65 -24.69 -19.89 -9.99
N TYR A 66 -25.46 -19.19 -9.15
CA TYR A 66 -26.88 -19.43 -8.93
C TYR A 66 -27.66 -18.12 -8.82
N TYR A 67 -28.92 -18.11 -9.23
CA TYR A 67 -29.88 -17.02 -8.99
C TYR A 67 -31.23 -17.60 -8.57
N ASN A 68 -31.77 -17.16 -7.43
CA ASN A 68 -33.02 -17.69 -6.85
C ASN A 68 -33.12 -19.23 -6.84
N GLY A 69 -32.01 -19.91 -6.55
CA GLY A 69 -31.93 -21.38 -6.52
C GLY A 69 -31.71 -22.06 -7.88
N VAL A 70 -31.78 -21.31 -9.00
CA VAL A 70 -31.49 -21.82 -10.34
C VAL A 70 -29.99 -21.75 -10.63
N PHE A 71 -29.41 -22.83 -11.14
CA PHE A 71 -28.00 -22.86 -11.55
C PHE A 71 -27.80 -22.11 -12.86
N LEU A 72 -26.91 -21.11 -12.84
CA LEU A 72 -26.54 -20.31 -14.00
C LEU A 72 -25.15 -20.66 -14.55
N GLY A 73 -24.25 -21.20 -13.74
CA GLY A 73 -22.92 -21.61 -14.19
C GLY A 73 -21.89 -20.49 -14.38
N GLY A 74 -22.19 -19.27 -13.91
CA GLY A 74 -21.18 -18.22 -13.74
C GLY A 74 -20.33 -18.40 -12.48
N LEU A 75 -19.33 -17.54 -12.26
CA LEU A 75 -18.39 -17.64 -11.13
C LEU A 75 -18.61 -16.61 -10.01
N ASN A 76 -19.36 -15.53 -10.24
CA ASN A 76 -19.54 -14.40 -9.32
C ASN A 76 -18.21 -13.77 -8.85
N VAL A 77 -17.22 -13.74 -9.75
CA VAL A 77 -15.87 -13.22 -9.52
C VAL A 77 -15.80 -11.76 -9.95
N GLY A 78 -15.10 -10.93 -9.17
CA GLY A 78 -14.77 -9.56 -9.57
C GLY A 78 -13.62 -9.52 -10.58
N VAL A 79 -13.75 -8.65 -11.58
CA VAL A 79 -12.76 -8.50 -12.65
C VAL A 79 -12.31 -7.05 -12.73
N ILE A 80 -10.99 -6.83 -12.73
CA ILE A 80 -10.36 -5.54 -13.01
C ILE A 80 -9.90 -5.54 -14.47
N LEU A 81 -10.52 -4.73 -15.30
CA LEU A 81 -10.18 -4.57 -16.71
C LEU A 81 -9.35 -3.30 -16.91
N ILE A 82 -8.09 -3.45 -17.31
CA ILE A 82 -7.24 -2.37 -17.80
C ILE A 82 -7.44 -2.25 -19.30
N ASP A 83 -8.19 -1.22 -19.71
CA ASP A 83 -8.54 -0.97 -21.10
C ASP A 83 -7.61 0.09 -21.69
N THR A 84 -6.64 -0.35 -22.49
CA THR A 84 -5.64 0.50 -23.15
C THR A 84 -5.99 0.82 -24.60
N SER A 85 -6.99 0.14 -25.17
CA SER A 85 -7.35 0.27 -26.58
C SER A 85 -8.74 0.85 -26.81
N HIS A 86 -9.54 0.98 -25.75
CA HIS A 86 -10.94 1.39 -25.78
C HIS A 86 -11.83 0.50 -26.67
N GLY A 87 -11.35 -0.71 -26.98
CA GLY A 87 -12.00 -1.64 -27.89
C GLY A 87 -13.08 -2.51 -27.24
N ILE A 88 -13.15 -2.55 -25.90
CA ILE A 88 -14.14 -3.36 -25.18
C ILE A 88 -15.44 -2.57 -25.04
N SER A 89 -16.50 -3.09 -25.65
CA SER A 89 -17.85 -2.52 -25.57
C SER A 89 -18.65 -3.17 -24.44
N ILE A 90 -19.09 -2.36 -23.48
CA ILE A 90 -19.99 -2.80 -22.40
C ILE A 90 -21.35 -3.23 -22.92
N LEU A 91 -21.83 -2.62 -24.01
CA LEU A 91 -23.07 -3.07 -24.65
C LEU A 91 -22.93 -4.50 -25.19
N LYS A 92 -21.79 -4.83 -25.82
CA LYS A 92 -21.51 -6.21 -26.26
C LYS A 92 -21.41 -7.18 -25.08
N LEU A 93 -20.82 -6.76 -23.96
CA LEU A 93 -20.76 -7.56 -22.74
C LEU A 93 -22.17 -7.86 -22.20
N VAL A 94 -23.03 -6.84 -22.11
CA VAL A 94 -24.43 -7.00 -21.69
C VAL A 94 -25.18 -7.96 -22.60
N CYS A 95 -25.10 -7.78 -23.92
CA CYS A 95 -25.74 -8.69 -24.87
C CYS A 95 -25.24 -10.14 -24.72
N LEU A 96 -23.94 -10.34 -24.44
CA LEU A 96 -23.38 -11.68 -24.19
C LEU A 96 -23.88 -12.27 -22.87
N MET A 97 -24.07 -11.46 -21.83
CA MET A 97 -24.65 -11.90 -20.56
C MET A 97 -26.10 -12.31 -20.72
N GLU A 98 -26.91 -11.51 -21.40
CA GLU A 98 -28.32 -11.83 -21.71
C GLU A 98 -28.41 -13.11 -22.53
N LYS A 99 -27.57 -13.25 -23.56
CA LYS A 99 -27.50 -14.47 -24.38
C LYS A 99 -27.11 -15.69 -23.55
N PHE A 100 -26.14 -15.56 -22.65
CA PHE A 100 -25.72 -16.64 -21.77
C PHE A 100 -26.86 -17.10 -20.84
N ILE A 101 -27.64 -16.15 -20.30
CA ILE A 101 -28.81 -16.46 -19.46
C ILE A 101 -29.89 -17.14 -20.30
N SER A 102 -30.18 -16.65 -21.51
CA SER A 102 -31.15 -17.27 -22.44
C SER A 102 -30.78 -18.70 -22.78
N GLN A 103 -29.52 -18.94 -23.15
CA GLN A 103 -29.02 -20.29 -23.46
C GLN A 103 -29.11 -21.23 -22.26
N THR A 104 -28.89 -20.71 -21.06
CA THR A 104 -29.06 -21.50 -19.84
C THR A 104 -30.53 -21.87 -19.63
N CYS A 105 -31.45 -20.93 -19.89
CA CYS A 105 -32.89 -21.14 -19.79
C CYS A 105 -33.39 -22.23 -20.75
N GLU A 106 -32.90 -22.23 -22.00
CA GLU A 106 -33.22 -23.24 -23.02
C GLU A 106 -32.82 -24.68 -22.60
N CYS A 107 -31.81 -24.82 -21.74
CA CYS A 107 -31.34 -26.11 -21.23
C CYS A 107 -32.10 -26.62 -19.99
N LEU A 108 -33.04 -25.84 -19.44
CA LEU A 108 -33.78 -26.21 -18.23
C LEU A 108 -35.03 -27.03 -18.56
N THR A 109 -35.36 -27.98 -17.66
CA THR A 109 -36.54 -28.85 -17.80
C THR A 109 -37.65 -28.53 -16.81
N LYS A 110 -37.37 -27.73 -15.76
CA LYS A 110 -38.32 -27.36 -14.71
C LYS A 110 -39.01 -26.04 -15.04
N SER A 111 -40.34 -26.04 -15.12
CA SER A 111 -41.17 -24.87 -15.47
C SER A 111 -40.90 -23.66 -14.57
N GLU A 112 -40.80 -23.85 -13.25
CA GLU A 112 -40.50 -22.77 -12.30
C GLU A 112 -39.12 -22.12 -12.54
N SER A 113 -38.12 -22.91 -12.91
CA SER A 113 -36.76 -22.40 -13.19
C SER A 113 -36.70 -21.62 -14.51
N ILE A 114 -37.48 -22.07 -15.52
CA ILE A 114 -37.64 -21.39 -16.80
C ILE A 114 -38.32 -20.04 -16.56
N GLU A 115 -39.39 -19.99 -15.77
CA GLU A 115 -40.12 -18.75 -15.46
C GLU A 115 -39.21 -17.72 -14.78
N ILE A 116 -38.37 -18.16 -13.84
CA ILE A 116 -37.40 -17.30 -13.15
C ILE A 116 -36.42 -16.65 -14.15
N LEU A 117 -35.82 -17.42 -15.05
CA LEU A 117 -34.79 -16.91 -15.97
C LEU A 117 -35.35 -16.25 -17.24
N SER A 118 -36.60 -16.53 -17.59
CA SER A 118 -37.29 -15.90 -18.74
C SER A 118 -37.89 -14.54 -18.38
N ASN A 119 -38.04 -14.24 -17.08
CA ASN A 119 -38.56 -12.97 -16.61
C ASN A 119 -37.55 -11.83 -16.91
N PRO A 120 -37.92 -10.82 -17.73
CA PRO A 120 -37.04 -9.72 -18.11
C PRO A 120 -36.50 -8.92 -16.92
N ASP A 121 -37.28 -8.76 -15.85
CA ASP A 121 -36.85 -8.03 -14.65
C ASP A 121 -35.74 -8.80 -13.91
N ASN A 122 -35.83 -10.13 -13.86
CA ASN A 122 -34.81 -10.98 -13.26
C ASN A 122 -33.53 -10.98 -14.10
N VAL A 123 -33.63 -11.08 -15.43
CA VAL A 123 -32.47 -10.99 -16.32
C VAL A 123 -31.74 -9.66 -16.12
N LYS A 124 -32.50 -8.55 -16.10
CA LYS A 124 -31.96 -7.21 -15.86
C LYS A 124 -31.31 -7.10 -14.48
N ASP A 125 -31.90 -7.69 -13.44
CA ASP A 125 -31.32 -7.73 -12.10
C ASP A 125 -30.01 -8.53 -12.05
N ILE A 126 -29.97 -9.71 -12.68
CA ILE A 126 -28.76 -10.54 -12.79
C ILE A 126 -27.64 -9.75 -13.47
N VAL A 127 -27.90 -9.14 -14.62
CA VAL A 127 -26.91 -8.38 -15.39
C VAL A 127 -26.40 -7.18 -14.58
N ASN A 128 -27.30 -6.37 -14.03
CA ASN A 128 -26.92 -5.19 -13.26
C ASN A 128 -26.12 -5.54 -12.00
N ASN A 129 -26.49 -6.60 -11.29
CA ASN A 129 -25.75 -7.04 -10.11
C ASN A 129 -24.38 -7.61 -10.46
N SER A 130 -24.25 -8.29 -11.60
CA SER A 130 -22.99 -8.84 -12.08
C SER A 130 -22.02 -7.74 -12.53
N LEU A 131 -22.52 -6.69 -13.19
CA LEU A 131 -21.69 -5.54 -13.62
C LEU A 131 -21.10 -4.75 -12.46
N LYS A 132 -21.71 -4.79 -11.26
CA LYS A 132 -21.12 -4.18 -10.04
C LYS A 132 -19.78 -4.80 -9.65
N ASN A 133 -19.50 -6.03 -10.11
CA ASN A 133 -18.23 -6.71 -9.86
C ASN A 133 -17.16 -6.40 -10.94
N LEU A 134 -17.46 -5.52 -11.93
CA LEU A 134 -16.52 -5.11 -12.98
C LEU A 134 -15.94 -3.73 -12.67
N ILE A 135 -14.61 -3.65 -12.56
CA ILE A 135 -13.86 -2.40 -12.41
C ILE A 135 -13.11 -2.13 -13.71
N ILE A 136 -13.28 -0.96 -14.31
CA ILE A 136 -12.63 -0.60 -15.58
C ILE A 136 -11.66 0.55 -15.35
N LEU A 137 -10.38 0.28 -15.61
CA LEU A 137 -9.29 1.25 -15.56
C LEU A 137 -8.91 1.63 -16.99
N LYS A 138 -9.51 2.73 -17.48
CA LYS A 138 -9.19 3.25 -18.81
C LYS A 138 -7.80 3.88 -18.80
N THR A 139 -7.01 3.56 -19.82
CA THR A 139 -5.63 3.98 -19.95
C THR A 139 -5.42 4.65 -21.29
N TYR A 140 -5.06 5.92 -21.29
CA TYR A 140 -4.80 6.73 -22.48
C TYR A 140 -3.32 7.06 -22.68
N THR A 141 -2.51 6.95 -21.61
CA THR A 141 -1.07 7.24 -21.63
C THR A 141 -0.28 6.20 -20.85
N SER A 142 1.03 6.11 -21.10
CA SER A 142 1.95 5.25 -20.33
C SER A 142 1.98 5.59 -18.84
N LEU A 143 1.89 6.88 -18.50
CA LEU A 143 1.80 7.33 -17.11
C LEU A 143 0.50 6.88 -16.43
N GLN A 144 -0.64 6.96 -17.13
CA GLN A 144 -1.90 6.45 -16.60
C GLN A 144 -1.88 4.93 -16.43
N LEU A 145 -1.18 4.20 -17.32
CA LEU A 145 -0.99 2.76 -17.17
C LEU A 145 -0.23 2.45 -15.89
N GLU A 146 0.84 3.20 -15.62
CA GLU A 146 1.65 3.08 -14.42
C GLU A 146 0.84 3.40 -13.16
N MET A 147 0.09 4.50 -13.16
CA MET A 147 -0.82 4.85 -12.06
C MET A 147 -1.91 3.80 -11.83
N ASN A 148 -2.44 3.20 -12.89
CA ASN A 148 -3.39 2.10 -12.82
C ASN A 148 -2.75 0.86 -12.20
N TYR A 149 -1.49 0.53 -12.53
CA TYR A 149 -0.78 -0.56 -11.86
C TYR A 149 -0.59 -0.31 -10.36
N TYR A 150 -0.26 0.92 -9.96
CA TYR A 150 -0.19 1.27 -8.53
C TYR A 150 -1.55 1.18 -7.83
N SER A 151 -2.65 1.53 -8.51
CA SER A 151 -3.98 1.52 -7.90
C SER A 151 -4.56 0.11 -7.73
N ILE A 152 -4.14 -0.86 -8.56
CA ILE A 152 -4.57 -2.27 -8.47
C ILE A 152 -4.32 -2.84 -7.09
N GLU A 153 -3.19 -2.56 -6.46
CA GLU A 153 -2.87 -3.08 -5.14
C GLU A 153 -3.93 -2.65 -4.10
N LYS A 154 -4.29 -1.36 -4.11
CA LYS A 154 -5.34 -0.82 -3.25
C LYS A 154 -6.71 -1.38 -3.59
N ILE A 155 -7.04 -1.52 -4.88
CA ILE A 155 -8.31 -2.10 -5.35
C ILE A 155 -8.41 -3.55 -4.89
N LEU A 156 -7.38 -4.35 -5.12
CA LEU A 156 -7.31 -5.73 -4.68
C LEU A 156 -7.48 -5.81 -3.17
N ALA A 157 -6.81 -4.96 -2.38
CA ALA A 157 -6.90 -4.98 -0.93
C ALA A 157 -8.24 -4.48 -0.34
N THR A 158 -9.04 -3.77 -1.13
CA THR A 158 -10.36 -3.26 -0.71
C THR A 158 -11.52 -4.11 -1.24
N ASP A 159 -11.35 -4.77 -2.39
CA ASP A 159 -12.35 -5.63 -2.99
C ASP A 159 -12.03 -7.13 -2.86
N SER A 160 -12.73 -7.78 -1.93
CA SER A 160 -12.65 -9.22 -1.68
C SER A 160 -13.05 -10.08 -2.88
N LYS A 161 -13.86 -9.58 -3.82
CA LYS A 161 -14.33 -10.36 -4.97
C LYS A 161 -13.38 -10.34 -6.16
N SER A 162 -12.60 -9.27 -6.32
CA SER A 162 -11.63 -9.13 -7.41
C SER A 162 -10.58 -10.22 -7.37
N SER A 163 -10.62 -11.11 -8.37
CA SER A 163 -9.73 -12.28 -8.48
C SER A 163 -9.13 -12.46 -9.87
N MET A 164 -9.53 -11.62 -10.83
CA MET A 164 -9.05 -11.64 -12.21
C MET A 164 -8.67 -10.22 -12.65
N ILE A 165 -7.51 -10.09 -13.31
CA ILE A 165 -7.09 -8.85 -13.97
C ILE A 165 -6.98 -9.14 -15.46
N ILE A 166 -7.58 -8.29 -16.29
CA ILE A 166 -7.53 -8.38 -17.75
C ILE A 166 -6.89 -7.10 -18.29
N ILE A 167 -6.01 -7.22 -19.28
CA ILE A 167 -5.35 -6.09 -19.94
C ILE A 167 -5.63 -6.18 -21.45
N ASP A 168 -6.38 -5.24 -22.02
CA ASP A 168 -6.75 -5.22 -23.45
C ASP A 168 -6.50 -3.84 -24.09
N LYS A 169 -5.56 -3.64 -25.02
CA LYS A 169 -4.52 -4.52 -25.56
C LYS A 169 -3.14 -3.99 -25.18
N LEU A 170 -2.28 -4.83 -24.62
CA LEU A 170 -0.89 -4.45 -24.35
C LEU A 170 -0.17 -3.92 -25.61
N SER A 171 -0.47 -4.50 -26.79
CA SER A 171 0.09 -4.06 -28.08
C SER A 171 -0.38 -2.67 -28.51
N ALA A 172 -1.58 -2.23 -28.13
CA ALA A 172 -2.07 -0.90 -28.49
C ALA A 172 -1.31 0.21 -27.75
N ALA A 173 -0.90 -0.05 -26.50
CA ALA A 173 -0.02 0.84 -25.75
C ALA A 173 1.38 0.97 -26.38
N ILE A 174 1.83 -0.05 -27.12
CA ILE A 174 3.08 -0.05 -27.86
C ILE A 174 2.90 0.66 -29.22
N LYS A 175 1.86 0.32 -29.98
CA LYS A 175 1.55 0.89 -31.30
C LYS A 175 1.14 2.38 -31.27
N SER A 176 0.53 2.86 -30.19
CA SER A 176 0.23 4.30 -30.02
C SER A 176 1.48 5.18 -30.00
N THR A 177 2.64 4.57 -29.76
CA THR A 177 3.93 5.25 -29.73
C THR A 177 4.68 5.13 -31.08
N CYS A 178 4.39 4.12 -31.90
CA CYS A 178 4.94 3.92 -33.27
C CYS A 178 3.95 3.16 -34.20
N PRO A 179 3.22 3.86 -35.10
CA PRO A 179 2.10 3.29 -35.85
C PRO A 179 2.45 2.32 -36.99
N SER A 180 3.64 2.40 -37.59
CA SER A 180 4.06 1.64 -38.79
C SER A 180 4.64 0.26 -38.49
N VAL A 181 4.68 -0.17 -37.23
CA VAL A 181 5.39 -1.37 -36.79
C VAL A 181 4.47 -2.59 -36.70
N ASP A 182 4.80 -3.64 -37.47
CA ASP A 182 4.22 -4.97 -37.28
C ASP A 182 4.89 -5.70 -36.12
N VAL A 183 4.23 -5.66 -34.97
CA VAL A 183 4.70 -6.26 -33.72
C VAL A 183 4.27 -7.73 -33.66
N ALA A 184 5.19 -8.64 -33.94
CA ALA A 184 5.07 -10.07 -33.65
C ALA A 184 5.83 -10.42 -32.37
N SER A 185 5.33 -11.39 -31.60
CA SER A 185 6.04 -11.92 -30.43
C SER A 185 6.06 -13.45 -30.49
N LYS A 186 7.15 -14.06 -30.03
CA LYS A 186 7.31 -15.51 -29.85
C LYS A 186 7.49 -15.80 -28.37
N ASN A 187 6.98 -16.95 -27.90
CA ASN A 187 7.20 -17.38 -26.52
C ASN A 187 8.67 -17.74 -26.32
N GLY A 188 9.35 -16.98 -25.45
CA GLY A 188 10.68 -17.29 -24.95
C GLY A 188 10.62 -17.90 -23.55
N SER A 189 11.76 -18.39 -23.05
CA SER A 189 11.89 -18.87 -21.67
C SER A 189 11.56 -17.74 -20.66
N PRO A 190 10.97 -18.05 -19.49
CA PRO A 190 10.67 -17.04 -18.47
C PRO A 190 11.86 -16.14 -18.16
N GLY A 191 11.66 -14.82 -18.24
CA GLY A 191 12.70 -13.81 -17.98
C GLY A 191 13.51 -13.35 -19.20
N SER A 192 13.38 -14.02 -20.34
CA SER A 192 13.95 -13.56 -21.63
C SER A 192 13.11 -12.41 -22.23
N PHE A 193 13.79 -11.45 -22.88
CA PHE A 193 13.14 -10.43 -23.70
C PHE A 193 14.07 -10.10 -24.85
N GLU A 194 13.62 -10.36 -26.07
CA GLU A 194 14.41 -10.19 -27.29
C GLU A 194 13.64 -9.32 -28.26
N VAL A 195 14.35 -8.36 -28.86
CA VAL A 195 13.80 -7.51 -29.91
C VAL A 195 14.53 -7.88 -31.18
N SER A 196 13.77 -8.30 -32.19
CA SER A 196 14.27 -8.51 -33.54
C SER A 196 13.52 -7.60 -34.50
N ILE A 197 14.24 -6.97 -35.42
CA ILE A 197 13.67 -6.12 -36.48
C ILE A 197 14.03 -6.78 -37.81
N ASN A 198 13.03 -7.05 -38.65
CA ASN A 198 13.17 -7.76 -39.94
C ASN A 198 13.96 -9.09 -39.85
N GLY A 199 13.80 -9.82 -38.73
CA GLY A 199 14.47 -11.10 -38.50
C GLY A 199 15.87 -11.01 -37.88
N GLU A 200 16.42 -9.81 -37.74
CA GLU A 200 17.70 -9.60 -37.08
C GLU A 200 17.53 -9.26 -35.60
N LEU A 201 18.18 -10.00 -34.71
CA LEU A 201 18.14 -9.78 -33.27
C LEU A 201 18.86 -8.47 -32.91
N VAL A 202 18.16 -7.37 -32.74
CA VAL A 202 18.75 -6.06 -32.40
C VAL A 202 18.99 -5.87 -30.90
N TYR A 203 18.29 -6.64 -30.06
CA TYR A 203 18.46 -6.60 -28.61
C TYR A 203 18.14 -7.94 -27.94
N SER A 204 18.92 -8.34 -26.94
CA SER A 204 18.62 -9.51 -26.09
C SER A 204 18.89 -9.20 -24.64
N LYS A 205 17.82 -9.20 -23.84
CA LYS A 205 17.87 -9.08 -22.38
C LYS A 205 18.63 -10.21 -21.72
N LEU A 206 18.70 -11.39 -22.33
CA LEU A 206 19.52 -12.48 -21.82
C LEU A 206 21.01 -12.13 -21.86
N ARG A 207 21.42 -11.24 -22.77
CA ARG A 207 22.79 -10.75 -22.90
C ARG A 207 23.02 -9.46 -22.11
N THR A 208 22.09 -8.53 -22.19
CA THR A 208 22.23 -7.19 -21.60
C THR A 208 21.75 -7.10 -20.16
N MET A 209 20.99 -8.09 -19.69
CA MET A 209 20.37 -8.17 -18.35
C MET A 209 19.37 -7.04 -18.02
N ALA A 210 19.06 -6.16 -18.98
CA ALA A 210 18.14 -5.03 -18.85
C ALA A 210 17.12 -5.00 -20.00
N PHE A 211 16.09 -4.17 -19.88
CA PHE A 211 15.22 -3.86 -21.03
C PHE A 211 15.88 -2.79 -21.90
N PRO A 212 15.66 -2.81 -23.23
CA PRO A 212 16.23 -1.79 -24.11
C PRO A 212 15.57 -0.44 -23.82
N ASP A 213 16.33 0.64 -23.94
CA ASP A 213 15.76 1.99 -23.92
C ASP A 213 14.72 2.11 -25.03
N PHE A 214 13.50 2.49 -24.67
CA PHE A 214 12.37 2.38 -25.59
C PHE A 214 12.50 3.39 -26.73
N ASP A 215 12.95 4.61 -26.43
CA ASP A 215 13.19 5.63 -27.47
C ASP A 215 14.27 5.16 -28.45
N SER A 216 15.29 4.46 -27.98
CA SER A 216 16.34 3.89 -28.84
C SER A 216 15.84 2.73 -29.70
N VAL A 217 14.93 1.89 -29.19
CA VAL A 217 14.25 0.87 -30.02
C VAL A 217 13.46 1.55 -31.13
N LEU A 218 12.72 2.61 -30.81
CA LEU A 218 11.92 3.33 -31.79
C LEU A 218 12.77 4.09 -32.81
N GLU A 219 13.92 4.61 -32.41
CA GLU A 219 14.89 5.24 -33.30
C GLU A 219 15.41 4.23 -34.34
N VAL A 220 15.86 3.05 -33.91
CA VAL A 220 16.33 1.98 -34.83
C VAL A 220 15.20 1.51 -35.75
N VAL A 221 13.97 1.41 -35.25
CA VAL A 221 12.81 1.07 -36.08
C VAL A 221 12.57 2.14 -37.17
N LYS A 222 12.68 3.43 -36.85
CA LYS A 222 12.53 4.53 -37.81
C LYS A 222 13.68 4.59 -38.82
N GLU A 223 14.91 4.33 -38.38
CA GLU A 223 16.08 4.21 -39.25
C GLU A 223 15.85 3.11 -40.29
N VAL A 224 15.42 1.92 -39.85
CA VAL A 224 15.12 0.78 -40.74
C VAL A 224 13.95 1.10 -41.68
N GLU A 225 12.93 1.82 -41.21
CA GLU A 225 11.83 2.30 -42.05
C GLU A 225 12.32 3.27 -43.14
N SER A 226 13.34 4.08 -42.87
CA SER A 226 13.97 4.97 -43.84
C SER A 226 14.97 4.30 -44.79
N GLY A 227 15.15 2.98 -44.69
CA GLY A 227 15.98 2.17 -45.59
C GLY A 227 17.35 1.76 -45.02
N GLU A 228 17.63 2.06 -43.76
CA GLU A 228 18.89 1.68 -43.09
C GLU A 228 18.86 0.23 -42.57
N PHE A 229 20.04 -0.32 -42.26
CA PHE A 229 20.15 -1.67 -41.69
C PHE A 229 19.92 -1.69 -40.16
N PRO A 230 19.33 -2.76 -39.59
CA PRO A 230 19.04 -2.83 -38.16
C PRO A 230 20.32 -2.88 -37.31
N ARG A 231 20.60 -1.80 -36.57
CA ARG A 231 21.76 -1.77 -35.65
C ARG A 231 21.42 -2.33 -34.27
N LYS A 232 22.45 -2.79 -33.55
CA LYS A 232 22.32 -3.23 -32.15
C LYS A 232 21.93 -2.05 -31.26
N ILE A 233 20.99 -2.30 -30.36
CA ILE A 233 20.54 -1.30 -29.39
C ILE A 233 21.41 -1.42 -28.14
N GLU A 234 22.33 -0.48 -27.95
CA GLU A 234 23.25 -0.48 -26.80
C GLU A 234 22.68 0.30 -25.60
N LYS A 235 21.81 1.28 -25.86
CA LYS A 235 21.11 2.04 -24.82
C LYS A 235 20.05 1.17 -24.17
N GLN A 236 20.07 1.16 -22.85
CA GLN A 236 19.22 0.35 -22.01
C GLN A 236 18.38 1.31 -21.15
N GLN A 237 17.16 0.90 -20.79
CA GLN A 237 16.40 1.67 -19.81
C GLN A 237 17.27 1.82 -18.55
N PRO A 238 17.50 3.06 -18.08
CA PRO A 238 18.15 3.23 -16.80
C PRO A 238 17.29 2.53 -15.77
N ILE A 239 17.90 1.65 -14.98
CA ILE A 239 17.19 1.00 -13.89
C ILE A 239 17.08 2.03 -12.76
N THR A 240 16.19 3.03 -12.91
CA THR A 240 15.95 4.11 -11.95
C THR A 240 14.57 4.73 -12.13
N ASN A 241 13.93 5.09 -11.03
CA ASN A 241 12.70 5.86 -10.97
C ASN A 241 12.84 7.22 -11.68
N PHE A 242 11.85 7.52 -12.52
CA PHE A 242 11.55 8.77 -13.21
C PHE A 242 12.25 10.04 -12.65
N MET A 243 13.30 10.51 -13.32
CA MET A 243 13.74 11.91 -13.26
C MET A 243 13.92 12.47 -14.67
N ARG A 244 12.84 13.01 -15.24
CA ARG A 244 12.95 13.99 -16.34
C ARG A 244 11.74 14.89 -16.59
N TYR A 245 11.00 15.34 -15.56
CA TYR A 245 9.99 16.40 -15.74
C TYR A 245 9.86 17.33 -14.52
N SER A 246 10.97 17.82 -13.97
CA SER A 246 10.94 18.78 -12.85
C SER A 246 10.82 20.25 -13.28
N SER A 247 11.18 20.61 -14.51
CA SER A 247 11.19 22.02 -14.95
C SER A 247 9.82 22.55 -15.40
N LYS A 248 9.05 21.77 -16.17
CA LYS A 248 7.73 22.21 -16.69
C LYS A 248 6.64 22.20 -15.62
N PHE A 249 6.78 21.37 -14.59
CA PHE A 249 5.84 21.29 -13.47
C PHE A 249 5.99 22.49 -12.52
N PHE A 250 7.23 22.89 -12.22
CA PHE A 250 7.51 24.08 -11.39
C PHE A 250 7.02 25.37 -12.07
N ILE A 251 7.19 25.50 -13.39
CA ILE A 251 6.71 26.67 -14.13
C ILE A 251 5.17 26.77 -14.08
N LYS A 252 4.45 25.63 -14.17
CA LYS A 252 2.98 25.61 -14.05
C LYS A 252 2.50 25.98 -12.65
N ILE A 253 3.18 25.51 -11.60
CA ILE A 253 2.86 25.89 -10.22
C ILE A 253 3.10 27.38 -10.00
N LEU A 254 4.21 27.93 -10.50
CA LEU A 254 4.53 29.35 -10.38
C LEU A 254 3.48 30.23 -11.09
N LEU A 255 3.02 29.82 -12.27
CA LEU A 255 1.93 30.47 -13.01
C LEU A 255 0.59 30.40 -12.26
N MET A 256 0.26 29.25 -11.67
CA MET A 256 -0.95 29.11 -10.83
C MET A 256 -0.89 30.05 -9.61
N CYS A 257 0.25 30.13 -8.93
CA CYS A 257 0.43 31.03 -7.79
C CYS A 257 0.27 32.50 -8.19
N LEU A 258 0.79 32.90 -9.36
CA LEU A 258 0.63 34.26 -9.90
C LEU A 258 -0.84 34.59 -10.20
N VAL A 259 -1.60 33.64 -10.76
CA VAL A 259 -3.05 33.82 -11.01
C VAL A 259 -3.83 33.96 -9.71
N ILE A 260 -3.52 33.15 -8.69
CA ILE A 260 -4.17 33.24 -7.37
C ILE A 260 -3.88 34.59 -6.71
N ILE A 261 -2.63 35.09 -6.78
CA ILE A 261 -2.26 36.40 -6.25
C ILE A 261 -3.03 37.53 -6.96
N LEU A 262 -3.18 37.46 -8.28
CA LEU A 262 -3.97 38.43 -9.05
C LEU A 262 -5.46 38.39 -8.69
N ILE A 263 -6.03 37.20 -8.49
CA ILE A 263 -7.42 37.04 -8.03
C ILE A 263 -7.59 37.65 -6.64
N CYS A 264 -6.67 37.39 -5.70
CA CYS A 264 -6.71 37.97 -4.36
C CYS A 264 -6.57 39.51 -4.38
N LEU A 265 -5.73 40.05 -5.26
CA LEU A 265 -5.61 41.50 -5.46
C LEU A 265 -6.90 42.09 -6.02
N SER A 266 -7.51 41.45 -7.02
CA SER A 266 -8.79 41.89 -7.59
C SER A 266 -9.95 41.84 -6.59
N TYR A 267 -9.96 40.82 -5.71
CA TYR A 267 -10.96 40.66 -4.66
C TYR A 267 -10.79 41.71 -3.55
N ASN A 268 -9.55 42.04 -3.18
CA ASN A 268 -9.28 43.13 -2.25
C ASN A 268 -9.68 44.49 -2.84
N ILE A 269 -9.43 44.72 -4.13
CA ILE A 269 -9.89 45.93 -4.83
C ILE A 269 -11.44 46.00 -4.82
N TYR A 270 -12.11 44.87 -5.09
CA TYR A 270 -13.57 44.77 -5.03
C TYR A 270 -14.11 45.09 -3.63
N LEU A 271 -13.53 44.55 -2.56
CA LEU A 271 -13.94 44.84 -1.19
C LEU A 271 -13.70 46.30 -0.78
N THR A 272 -12.61 46.92 -1.26
CA THR A 272 -12.40 48.36 -1.07
C THR A 272 -13.41 49.21 -1.85
N ALA A 273 -13.83 48.77 -3.05
CA ALA A 273 -14.85 49.44 -3.85
C ALA A 273 -16.26 49.28 -3.23
N GLU A 274 -16.61 48.10 -2.72
CA GLU A 274 -17.89 47.82 -2.05
C GLU A 274 -18.04 48.61 -0.74
N ASN A 275 -16.95 48.74 0.03
CA ASN A 275 -16.92 49.60 1.22
C ASN A 275 -17.01 51.10 0.89
N SER A 276 -16.56 51.52 -0.30
CA SER A 276 -16.75 52.89 -0.78
C SER A 276 -18.18 53.15 -1.29
N PHE A 277 -18.85 52.14 -1.85
CA PHE A 277 -20.21 52.24 -2.39
C PHE A 277 -21.29 52.20 -1.29
N ASN A 278 -21.09 51.38 -0.23
CA ASN A 278 -22.01 51.29 0.90
C ASN A 278 -22.00 52.51 1.84
N LYS A 279 -21.07 53.44 1.64
CA LYS A 279 -21.05 54.75 2.34
C LYS A 279 -21.91 55.82 1.65
N SER A 280 -22.40 55.56 0.43
CA SER A 280 -23.12 56.55 -0.38
C SER A 280 -24.62 56.27 -0.61
N SER A 281 -25.19 55.18 -0.09
CA SER A 281 -26.57 54.75 -0.40
C SER A 281 -27.61 54.95 0.73
N THR A 282 -27.29 55.68 1.81
CA THR A 282 -28.26 56.03 2.88
C THR A 282 -29.19 57.21 2.55
N LEU A 283 -29.37 57.59 1.28
CA LEU A 283 -30.28 58.66 0.85
C LEU A 283 -30.97 58.29 -0.46
N LEU A 284 -32.26 57.91 -0.39
CA LEU A 284 -33.36 57.95 -1.39
C LEU A 284 -34.22 56.67 -1.30
N LYS A 285 -35.23 56.62 -0.42
CA LYS A 285 -36.66 56.96 -0.64
C LYS A 285 -37.40 56.14 -1.72
N LYS A 286 -38.41 55.40 -1.22
CA LYS A 286 -39.83 55.36 -1.62
C LYS A 286 -40.30 54.52 -2.84
N THR A 287 -41.42 53.81 -2.54
CA THR A 287 -42.66 53.55 -3.34
C THR A 287 -42.85 52.30 -4.23
N LYS A 288 -43.85 51.49 -3.82
CA LYS A 288 -45.02 50.89 -4.53
C LYS A 288 -44.87 49.92 -5.74
N SER A 289 -45.39 48.70 -5.50
CA SER A 289 -46.39 47.88 -6.23
C SER A 289 -46.17 47.29 -7.65
N VAL A 290 -46.47 45.99 -7.76
CA VAL A 290 -47.29 45.24 -8.77
C VAL A 290 -46.64 43.98 -9.38
N LYS A 291 -47.45 42.90 -9.41
CA LYS A 291 -47.28 41.53 -9.96
C LYS A 291 -46.94 41.44 -11.45
N ILE A 292 -46.18 40.39 -11.84
CA ILE A 292 -46.33 39.66 -13.12
C ILE A 292 -46.12 38.15 -12.86
N GLU A 293 -47.03 37.31 -13.35
CA GLU A 293 -46.98 35.83 -13.34
C GLU A 293 -46.33 35.26 -14.61
N LYS A 294 -45.57 34.17 -14.40
CA LYS A 294 -45.16 33.03 -15.27
C LYS A 294 -44.77 33.27 -16.75
N ILE A 295 -43.59 32.76 -17.11
CA ILE A 295 -43.36 31.68 -18.10
C ILE A 295 -41.98 31.08 -17.79
N ASP A 296 -41.91 29.77 -17.58
CA ASP A 296 -40.66 29.01 -17.42
C ASP A 296 -40.36 28.30 -18.75
N MET A 297 -39.27 28.71 -19.41
CA MET A 297 -38.62 27.99 -20.50
C MET A 297 -37.19 28.55 -20.68
N GLY A 298 -36.21 27.72 -20.31
CA GLY A 298 -34.94 27.55 -21.00
C GLY A 298 -33.97 28.73 -21.05
N GLN A 299 -32.86 28.63 -20.32
CA GLN A 299 -31.59 29.23 -20.75
C GLN A 299 -30.40 28.29 -20.54
N VAL A 300 -29.77 28.01 -21.68
CA VAL A 300 -28.38 27.59 -21.89
C VAL A 300 -27.41 28.33 -20.98
N LYS A 301 -26.42 27.62 -20.40
CA LYS A 301 -25.09 28.20 -20.13
C LYS A 301 -23.97 27.19 -20.43
N LEU A 302 -23.12 27.66 -21.35
CA LEU A 302 -21.81 27.14 -21.72
C LEU A 302 -20.92 26.93 -20.48
N PHE A 303 -20.16 25.85 -20.46
CA PHE A 303 -19.04 25.68 -19.52
C PHE A 303 -17.74 25.43 -20.30
N ASN A 304 -16.88 26.44 -20.23
CA ASN A 304 -15.47 26.35 -20.57
C ASN A 304 -14.73 25.57 -19.48
N ASN A 305 -13.86 24.66 -19.93
CA ASN A 305 -13.01 23.82 -19.09
C ASN A 305 -11.84 24.62 -18.50
N ALA A 306 -11.75 24.67 -17.17
CA ALA A 306 -10.49 24.55 -16.42
C ALA A 306 -10.80 24.57 -14.91
N GLU A 307 -10.06 23.77 -14.16
CA GLU A 307 -9.94 23.76 -12.69
C GLU A 307 -11.19 23.30 -11.91
N ASN A 308 -11.28 21.98 -11.72
CA ASN A 308 -11.63 21.36 -10.44
C ASN A 308 -11.29 19.86 -10.50
N SER A 309 -10.16 19.48 -9.91
CA SER A 309 -9.88 18.08 -9.57
C SER A 309 -9.68 17.98 -8.07
N PHE A 310 -10.33 16.97 -7.48
CA PHE A 310 -10.24 16.47 -6.10
C PHE A 310 -11.30 16.95 -5.10
N GLU A 311 -12.58 16.77 -5.44
CA GLU A 311 -13.56 16.25 -4.45
C GLU A 311 -14.81 15.56 -5.03
N ASP A 312 -15.05 15.53 -6.35
CA ASP A 312 -16.29 14.96 -6.94
C ASP A 312 -16.14 13.64 -7.73
N MET A 313 -15.16 12.78 -7.41
CA MET A 313 -15.09 11.43 -8.01
C MET A 313 -15.80 10.35 -7.16
N TYR A 314 -16.91 10.73 -6.53
CA TYR A 314 -17.90 9.83 -5.94
C TYR A 314 -19.29 10.45 -6.12
N ASN A 315 -19.84 10.41 -7.32
CA ASN A 315 -21.29 10.42 -7.57
C ASN A 315 -21.58 10.29 -9.07
N PHE A 316 -21.40 9.09 -9.65
CA PHE A 316 -22.20 8.73 -10.82
C PHE A 316 -23.53 8.14 -10.33
N LYS A 317 -24.46 9.04 -9.99
CA LYS A 317 -25.88 8.72 -9.86
C LYS A 317 -26.37 8.34 -11.25
N VAL A 318 -26.52 7.05 -11.52
CA VAL A 318 -27.43 6.61 -12.57
C VAL A 318 -28.83 7.01 -12.13
N ASP A 319 -29.49 7.82 -12.95
CA ASP A 319 -30.80 8.42 -12.70
C ASP A 319 -31.86 7.31 -12.55
N LEU A 320 -32.16 6.92 -11.30
CA LEU A 320 -33.17 5.94 -10.91
C LEU A 320 -34.57 6.56 -10.81
N LYS A 321 -34.94 7.46 -11.72
CA LYS A 321 -36.32 7.94 -11.84
C LYS A 321 -37.20 6.90 -12.52
N PHE A 322 -37.39 5.73 -11.92
CA PHE A 322 -38.60 4.91 -12.14
C PHE A 322 -38.89 3.81 -11.10
N LEU A 323 -38.22 3.78 -9.94
CA LEU A 323 -38.52 2.76 -8.90
C LEU A 323 -38.95 3.42 -7.58
N ARG A 324 -40.15 4.00 -7.60
CA ARG A 324 -40.90 4.32 -6.38
C ARG A 324 -42.33 3.83 -6.49
N LYS A 325 -42.52 2.51 -6.43
CA LYS A 325 -43.69 1.81 -5.84
C LYS A 325 -43.58 0.30 -6.08
N LYS A 326 -43.06 -0.41 -5.09
CA LYS A 326 -43.62 -1.68 -4.57
C LYS A 326 -42.75 -2.17 -3.42
N LYS A 327 -43.21 -1.90 -2.19
CA LYS A 327 -42.88 -2.72 -1.02
C LYS A 327 -43.56 -4.07 -1.24
N SER A 328 -42.78 -5.14 -1.30
CA SER A 328 -43.25 -6.46 -0.89
C SER A 328 -42.07 -7.22 -0.30
N ASN A 329 -42.38 -7.89 0.80
CA ASN A 329 -41.48 -8.67 1.65
C ASN A 329 -40.64 -9.66 0.84
N ASN A 330 -39.33 -9.70 1.12
CA ASN A 330 -38.55 -10.93 1.05
C ASN A 330 -37.41 -10.85 2.06
N ASN A 331 -37.73 -11.28 3.28
CA ASN A 331 -36.74 -11.78 4.23
C ASN A 331 -36.28 -13.15 3.73
N ASN A 332 -35.05 -13.23 3.19
CA ASN A 332 -34.06 -14.26 3.53
C ASN A 332 -32.86 -14.23 2.58
N LEU A 333 -31.68 -14.53 3.16
CA LEU A 333 -30.37 -14.76 2.53
C LEU A 333 -29.51 -13.52 2.22
N LYS A 334 -29.28 -12.67 3.23
CA LYS A 334 -27.95 -12.07 3.40
C LYS A 334 -27.12 -13.02 4.26
N LYS A 335 -26.16 -13.74 3.67
CA LYS A 335 -25.03 -14.29 4.44
C LYS A 335 -24.30 -13.10 5.06
N GLN A 336 -24.68 -12.76 6.29
CA GLN A 336 -24.08 -11.71 7.07
C GLN A 336 -22.76 -12.28 7.61
N TYR A 337 -21.67 -12.08 6.88
CA TYR A 337 -20.34 -12.40 7.40
C TYR A 337 -20.21 -11.75 8.78
N SER A 338 -20.04 -12.57 9.83
CA SER A 338 -19.96 -12.08 11.20
C SER A 338 -18.76 -11.15 11.30
N LYS A 339 -19.02 -9.88 11.59
CA LYS A 339 -17.99 -8.86 11.79
C LYS A 339 -17.28 -9.16 13.11
N HIS A 340 -15.98 -9.43 13.07
CA HIS A 340 -15.15 -9.61 14.25
C HIS A 340 -14.55 -8.26 14.61
N GLU A 341 -14.98 -7.69 15.73
CA GLU A 341 -14.43 -6.45 16.25
C GLU A 341 -13.22 -6.77 17.12
N ILE A 342 -12.10 -6.10 16.83
CA ILE A 342 -10.82 -6.22 17.51
C ILE A 342 -10.46 -4.83 18.03
N GLU A 343 -10.40 -4.70 19.34
CA GLU A 343 -9.96 -3.47 19.98
C GLU A 343 -8.45 -3.55 20.24
N ILE A 344 -7.72 -2.47 19.94
CA ILE A 344 -6.30 -2.31 20.24
C ILE A 344 -6.17 -1.12 21.18
N TRP A 345 -5.76 -1.37 22.43
CA TRP A 345 -5.65 -0.32 23.44
C TRP A 345 -4.23 -0.21 23.96
N GLY A 346 -3.74 1.01 24.15
CA GLY A 346 -2.45 1.18 24.82
C GLY A 346 -2.05 2.62 25.06
N LYS A 347 -1.01 2.80 25.88
CA LYS A 347 -0.36 4.12 26.08
C LYS A 347 1.09 4.13 25.60
N ALA A 348 1.63 2.97 25.27
CA ALA A 348 3.00 2.85 24.80
C ALA A 348 3.09 3.33 23.35
N SER A 349 4.14 4.08 23.04
CA SER A 349 4.41 4.58 21.69
C SER A 349 4.59 3.49 20.64
N ILE A 350 4.96 2.27 21.04
CA ILE A 350 4.98 1.10 20.16
C ILE A 350 3.58 0.80 19.58
N GLY A 351 2.51 1.25 20.25
CA GLY A 351 1.15 1.17 19.74
C GLY A 351 0.92 2.07 18.53
N ASP A 352 1.56 3.25 18.48
CA ASP A 352 1.53 4.10 17.30
C ASP A 352 2.32 3.50 16.14
N TYR A 353 3.41 2.78 16.42
CA TYR A 353 4.13 2.04 15.38
C TYR A 353 3.27 0.92 14.81
N LEU A 354 2.66 0.09 15.68
CA LEU A 354 1.71 -0.94 15.29
C LEU A 354 0.57 -0.36 14.43
N TRP A 355 -0.05 0.73 14.86
CA TRP A 355 -1.19 1.31 14.15
C TRP A 355 -0.80 1.96 12.84
N ASN A 356 0.12 2.93 12.85
CA ASN A 356 0.39 3.76 11.67
C ASN A 356 1.33 3.05 10.68
N HIS A 357 2.36 2.35 11.16
CA HIS A 357 3.41 1.79 10.30
C HIS A 357 3.13 0.36 9.86
N ILE A 358 2.52 -0.46 10.71
CA ILE A 358 2.26 -1.87 10.39
C ILE A 358 0.88 -2.04 9.75
N LEU A 359 -0.15 -1.44 10.35
CA LEU A 359 -1.54 -1.57 9.87
C LEU A 359 -1.96 -0.49 8.86
N ASP A 360 -1.09 0.48 8.56
CA ASP A 360 -1.38 1.65 7.71
C ASP A 360 -2.62 2.43 8.19
N GLY A 361 -2.76 2.52 9.52
CA GLY A 361 -3.90 3.12 10.19
C GLY A 361 -3.79 4.61 10.32
N ASN A 362 -4.82 5.31 9.87
CA ASN A 362 -5.03 6.71 10.21
C ASN A 362 -5.73 6.82 11.56
N SER A 363 -5.46 7.92 12.26
CA SER A 363 -6.03 8.19 13.56
C SER A 363 -6.39 9.66 13.70
N THR A 364 -7.47 9.94 14.41
CA THR A 364 -7.87 11.27 14.83
C THR A 364 -7.69 11.42 16.33
N THR A 365 -7.43 12.63 16.78
CA THR A 365 -7.26 12.94 18.20
C THR A 365 -8.46 13.75 18.68
N TYR A 366 -9.03 13.38 19.83
CA TYR A 366 -10.14 14.07 20.47
C TYR A 366 -9.85 14.30 21.96
N ALA A 367 -10.79 14.96 22.65
CA ALA A 367 -10.65 15.35 24.06
C ALA A 367 -9.34 16.13 24.32
N ASN A 368 -9.11 17.20 23.55
CA ASN A 368 -7.93 18.08 23.67
C ASN A 368 -6.58 17.34 23.62
N GLY A 369 -6.46 16.27 22.83
CA GLY A 369 -5.20 15.53 22.72
C GLY A 369 -5.13 14.27 23.59
N LEU A 370 -6.08 14.06 24.50
CA LEU A 370 -6.00 13.00 25.50
C LEU A 370 -6.27 11.60 24.94
N ILE A 371 -7.02 11.52 23.84
CA ILE A 371 -7.36 10.23 23.23
C ILE A 371 -7.17 10.30 21.72
N LYS A 372 -6.40 9.35 21.22
CA LYS A 372 -6.16 9.05 19.82
C LYS A 372 -6.99 7.84 19.43
N HIS A 373 -7.73 7.92 18.33
CA HIS A 373 -8.60 6.85 17.86
C HIS A 373 -8.45 6.63 16.37
N GLY A 374 -8.41 5.37 15.98
CA GLY A 374 -8.42 4.97 14.58
C GLY A 374 -9.37 3.80 14.35
N GLU A 375 -9.91 3.71 13.14
CA GLU A 375 -10.69 2.55 12.72
C GLU A 375 -10.22 2.12 11.34
N ILE A 376 -9.90 0.83 11.19
CA ILE A 376 -9.61 0.22 9.89
C ILE A 376 -10.49 -1.01 9.78
N LYS A 377 -11.18 -1.11 8.64
CA LYS A 377 -11.90 -2.32 8.28
C LYS A 377 -11.08 -3.12 7.28
N ILE A 378 -10.71 -4.32 7.67
CA ILE A 378 -10.05 -5.31 6.81
C ILE A 378 -11.04 -6.46 6.68
N GLN A 379 -11.82 -6.46 5.60
CA GLN A 379 -12.89 -7.44 5.36
C GLN A 379 -13.95 -7.54 6.48
N ASN A 380 -14.07 -8.70 7.13
CA ASN A 380 -14.93 -8.94 8.28
C ASN A 380 -14.27 -8.54 9.60
N LEU A 381 -12.99 -8.19 9.62
CA LEU A 381 -12.30 -7.67 10.79
C LEU A 381 -12.47 -6.15 10.86
N LEU A 382 -12.83 -5.67 12.05
CA LEU A 382 -12.84 -4.26 12.37
C LEU A 382 -11.83 -4.00 13.47
N PHE A 383 -10.74 -3.35 13.11
CA PHE A 383 -9.76 -2.89 14.08
C PHE A 383 -10.13 -1.50 14.57
N ARG A 384 -10.22 -1.35 15.88
CA ARG A 384 -10.41 -0.07 16.56
C ARG A 384 -9.22 0.19 17.46
N PHE A 385 -8.47 1.22 17.13
CA PHE A 385 -7.31 1.64 17.89
C PHE A 385 -7.69 2.75 18.84
N ARG A 386 -7.25 2.65 20.09
CA ARG A 386 -7.41 3.67 21.13
C ARG A 386 -6.09 3.83 21.86
N SER A 387 -5.54 5.04 21.85
CA SER A 387 -4.31 5.36 22.56
C SER A 387 -4.37 6.71 23.25
N GLY A 388 -3.48 6.93 24.21
CA GLY A 388 -3.28 8.21 24.87
C GLY A 388 -3.63 8.24 26.37
N PRO A 389 -3.33 9.35 27.06
CA PRO A 389 -3.49 9.46 28.51
C PRO A 389 -4.90 9.17 29.02
N GLY A 390 -5.93 9.52 28.23
CA GLY A 390 -7.35 9.33 28.58
C GLY A 390 -7.86 7.88 28.45
N ILE A 391 -7.04 6.96 27.90
CA ILE A 391 -7.39 5.54 27.80
C ILE A 391 -7.04 4.83 29.11
N VAL A 392 -8.02 4.58 29.95
CA VAL A 392 -7.90 3.84 31.22
C VAL A 392 -8.99 2.78 31.29
N GLN A 393 -8.89 1.87 32.24
CA GLN A 393 -9.79 0.72 32.40
C GLN A 393 -11.28 1.10 32.43
N THR A 394 -11.60 2.30 32.92
CA THR A 394 -12.97 2.81 33.06
C THR A 394 -13.48 3.61 31.87
N THR A 395 -12.62 4.00 30.92
CA THR A 395 -12.99 4.82 29.75
C THR A 395 -13.09 4.01 28.46
N VAL A 396 -12.70 2.74 28.49
CA VAL A 396 -12.75 1.82 27.34
C VAL A 396 -14.08 1.04 27.28
N PRO A 397 -14.49 0.56 26.09
CA PRO A 397 -15.73 -0.21 25.94
C PRO A 397 -15.76 -1.50 26.76
N THR A 398 -16.80 -1.69 27.58
CA THR A 398 -16.99 -2.90 28.39
C THR A 398 -17.50 -4.11 27.60
N SER A 399 -18.03 -3.88 26.39
CA SER A 399 -18.58 -4.89 25.48
C SER A 399 -17.52 -5.62 24.64
N VAL A 400 -16.23 -5.32 24.84
CA VAL A 400 -15.12 -5.90 24.08
C VAL A 400 -15.12 -7.43 24.13
N LYS A 401 -14.80 -8.05 22.99
CA LYS A 401 -14.68 -9.52 22.85
C LYS A 401 -13.27 -9.97 22.48
N ASN A 402 -12.60 -9.24 21.58
CA ASN A 402 -11.23 -9.49 21.16
C ASN A 402 -10.41 -8.25 21.44
N LEU A 403 -9.34 -8.40 22.21
CA LEU A 403 -8.52 -7.29 22.69
C LEU A 403 -7.05 -7.55 22.40
N ILE A 404 -6.35 -6.52 21.92
CA ILE A 404 -4.90 -6.44 21.91
C ILE A 404 -4.49 -5.32 22.85
N LEU A 405 -3.80 -5.64 23.93
CA LEU A 405 -3.24 -4.65 24.85
C LEU A 405 -1.80 -4.34 24.47
N VAL A 406 -1.50 -3.05 24.28
CA VAL A 406 -0.14 -2.56 24.07
C VAL A 406 0.41 -2.02 25.39
N LEU A 407 1.34 -2.77 25.96
CA LEU A 407 1.88 -2.58 27.31
C LEU A 407 3.35 -2.16 27.28
N ASN A 408 3.81 -1.60 28.40
CA ASN A 408 5.20 -1.17 28.56
C ASN A 408 5.79 -1.79 29.82
N GLY A 409 6.78 -2.65 29.63
CA GLY A 409 7.50 -3.37 30.68
C GLY A 409 8.93 -2.86 30.88
N LYS A 410 9.28 -1.66 30.40
CA LYS A 410 10.66 -1.17 30.39
C LYS A 410 11.25 -0.83 31.77
N ASP A 411 10.40 -0.56 32.77
CA ASP A 411 10.82 -0.23 34.13
C ASP A 411 9.69 -0.54 35.14
N ASP A 412 10.02 -0.63 36.43
CA ASP A 412 9.09 -1.04 37.49
C ASP A 412 7.80 -0.21 37.55
N VAL A 413 7.89 1.10 37.30
CA VAL A 413 6.72 1.99 37.32
C VAL A 413 5.78 1.64 36.17
N LYS A 414 6.32 1.39 34.98
CA LYS A 414 5.55 0.98 33.81
C LYS A 414 5.03 -0.45 33.92
N ILE A 415 5.81 -1.37 34.51
CA ILE A 415 5.37 -2.73 34.83
C ILE A 415 4.16 -2.67 35.76
N LYS A 416 4.20 -1.87 36.83
CA LYS A 416 3.06 -1.69 37.74
C LYS A 416 1.81 -1.20 37.01
N PHE A 417 1.95 -0.22 36.12
CA PHE A 417 0.83 0.25 35.30
C PHE A 417 0.29 -0.83 34.35
N SER A 418 1.17 -1.63 33.75
CA SER A 418 0.81 -2.74 32.87
C SER A 418 0.08 -3.86 33.62
N LYS A 419 0.54 -4.21 34.83
CA LYS A 419 -0.13 -5.17 35.73
C LYS A 419 -1.56 -4.72 36.06
N ASN A 420 -1.77 -3.44 36.39
CA ASN A 420 -3.11 -2.90 36.64
C ASN A 420 -4.09 -3.07 35.46
N TRP A 421 -3.60 -3.10 34.22
CA TRP A 421 -4.45 -3.40 33.05
C TRP A 421 -4.80 -4.89 32.97
N LEU A 422 -3.82 -5.75 33.19
CA LEU A 422 -3.97 -7.20 33.12
C LEU A 422 -4.86 -7.73 34.26
N ASP A 423 -4.65 -7.25 35.48
CA ASP A 423 -5.46 -7.58 36.65
C ASP A 423 -6.93 -7.19 36.45
N TYR A 424 -7.19 -6.09 35.75
CA TYR A 424 -8.55 -5.61 35.51
C TYR A 424 -9.30 -6.40 34.43
N LEU A 425 -8.62 -7.25 33.65
CA LEU A 425 -9.24 -7.97 32.53
C LEU A 425 -10.41 -8.86 32.95
N ILE A 426 -10.37 -9.38 34.18
CA ILE A 426 -11.43 -10.23 34.76
C ILE A 426 -12.79 -9.53 34.83
N HIS A 427 -12.83 -8.19 34.81
CA HIS A 427 -14.07 -7.41 34.87
C HIS A 427 -14.77 -7.31 33.50
N PHE A 428 -14.09 -7.62 32.39
CA PHE A 428 -14.69 -7.63 31.05
C PHE A 428 -15.38 -8.96 30.76
N LYS A 429 -16.65 -9.10 31.17
CA LYS A 429 -17.43 -10.36 31.08
C LYS A 429 -17.57 -10.94 29.66
N ASN A 430 -17.43 -10.13 28.62
CA ASN A 430 -17.59 -10.54 27.23
C ASN A 430 -16.25 -10.90 26.54
N LEU A 431 -15.13 -10.72 27.24
CA LEU A 431 -13.80 -10.92 26.71
C LEU A 431 -13.56 -12.40 26.41
N LYS A 432 -13.11 -12.70 25.20
CA LYS A 432 -12.83 -14.07 24.73
C LYS A 432 -11.35 -14.27 24.40
N ASN A 433 -10.78 -13.32 23.67
CA ASN A 433 -9.44 -13.39 23.14
C ASN A 433 -8.64 -12.16 23.56
N VAL A 434 -7.44 -12.38 24.09
CA VAL A 434 -6.53 -11.33 24.56
C VAL A 434 -5.12 -11.57 24.03
N GLY A 435 -4.64 -10.68 23.17
CA GLY A 435 -3.23 -10.59 22.81
C GLY A 435 -2.55 -9.45 23.57
N VAL A 436 -1.25 -9.57 23.80
CA VAL A 436 -0.43 -8.49 24.35
C VAL A 436 0.70 -8.14 23.37
N VAL A 437 0.92 -6.85 23.13
CA VAL A 437 2.15 -6.33 22.50
C VAL A 437 2.93 -5.62 23.58
N LEU A 438 4.01 -6.25 24.05
CA LEU A 438 4.77 -5.82 25.22
C LEU A 438 6.09 -5.18 24.77
N LEU A 439 6.22 -3.86 24.96
CA LEU A 439 7.53 -3.22 24.94
C LEU A 439 8.32 -3.69 26.17
N GLY A 440 9.14 -4.73 25.99
CA GLY A 440 9.83 -5.41 27.08
C GLY A 440 10.95 -4.59 27.73
N ASP A 441 11.46 -5.13 28.83
CA ASP A 441 12.67 -4.64 29.49
C ASP A 441 13.90 -4.81 28.58
N GLU A 442 14.77 -3.80 28.52
CA GLU A 442 15.95 -3.80 27.65
C GLU A 442 17.05 -4.79 28.10
N LYS A 443 17.00 -5.24 29.36
CA LYS A 443 17.80 -6.34 29.92
C LYS A 443 17.03 -7.67 29.93
N CYS A 444 15.89 -7.71 29.27
CA CYS A 444 15.08 -8.90 29.02
C CYS A 444 14.46 -9.56 30.27
N ASP A 445 14.32 -8.81 31.37
CA ASP A 445 13.56 -9.25 32.54
C ASP A 445 12.05 -9.05 32.34
N ASN A 446 11.41 -10.05 31.73
CA ASN A 446 9.98 -10.00 31.40
C ASN A 446 9.16 -11.10 32.11
N ASN A 447 9.74 -11.85 33.05
CA ASN A 447 9.11 -13.01 33.68
C ASN A 447 7.80 -12.68 34.43
N TRP A 448 7.62 -11.43 34.85
CA TRP A 448 6.42 -10.95 35.53
C TRP A 448 5.14 -11.13 34.70
N ILE A 449 5.22 -11.23 33.36
CA ILE A 449 4.05 -11.40 32.49
C ILE A 449 3.50 -12.83 32.51
N LEU A 450 4.32 -13.81 32.89
CA LEU A 450 4.00 -15.24 32.77
C LEU A 450 2.71 -15.64 33.48
N GLN A 451 2.47 -15.08 34.68
CA GLN A 451 1.27 -15.38 35.47
C GLN A 451 -0.05 -15.01 34.78
N TYR A 452 -0.02 -14.17 33.75
CA TYR A 452 -1.22 -13.70 33.04
C TYR A 452 -1.56 -14.55 31.81
N LEU A 453 -0.71 -15.52 31.44
CA LEU A 453 -0.95 -16.41 30.32
C LEU A 453 -2.05 -17.41 30.62
N LYS A 454 -2.84 -17.78 29.60
CA LYS A 454 -3.92 -18.77 29.72
C LYS A 454 -3.40 -20.13 30.19
N THR A 455 -2.22 -20.56 29.73
CA THR A 455 -1.58 -21.81 30.18
C THR A 455 -1.24 -21.82 31.68
N ARG A 456 -1.23 -20.64 32.32
CA ARG A 456 -0.92 -20.45 33.74
C ARG A 456 -2.11 -19.92 34.54
N GLY A 457 -3.33 -20.03 33.99
CA GLY A 457 -4.57 -19.63 34.67
C GLY A 457 -4.97 -18.16 34.47
N GLY A 458 -4.24 -17.40 33.66
CA GLY A 458 -4.59 -16.03 33.29
C GLY A 458 -5.50 -15.96 32.05
N LEU A 459 -5.60 -14.76 31.45
CA LEU A 459 -6.49 -14.48 30.32
C LEU A 459 -5.77 -14.19 28.99
N VAL A 460 -4.45 -14.02 29.00
CA VAL A 460 -3.65 -13.69 27.81
C VAL A 460 -3.39 -14.94 26.97
N ASP A 461 -3.83 -14.92 25.71
CA ASP A 461 -3.63 -15.99 24.74
C ASP A 461 -2.21 -16.05 24.20
N PHE A 462 -1.62 -14.88 23.88
CA PHE A 462 -0.28 -14.76 23.33
C PHE A 462 0.32 -13.39 23.61
N VAL A 463 1.65 -13.32 23.54
CA VAL A 463 2.44 -12.11 23.74
C VAL A 463 3.38 -11.91 22.56
N PHE A 464 3.24 -10.78 21.87
CA PHE A 464 4.27 -10.21 21.02
C PHE A 464 5.24 -9.43 21.89
N LEU A 465 6.45 -9.94 22.08
CA LEU A 465 7.46 -9.35 22.95
C LEU A 465 8.51 -8.63 22.11
N ILE A 466 8.69 -7.33 22.38
CA ILE A 466 9.76 -6.55 21.78
C ILE A 466 11.08 -6.88 22.47
N TYR A 467 12.13 -7.00 21.65
CA TYR A 467 13.46 -7.52 21.96
C TYR A 467 13.57 -9.05 21.97
N ASP A 468 14.78 -9.53 21.66
CA ASP A 468 15.13 -10.94 21.77
C ASP A 468 15.18 -11.35 23.25
N CYS A 469 14.54 -12.47 23.60
CA CYS A 469 14.35 -12.89 24.98
C CYS A 469 14.24 -14.42 25.06
N LYS A 470 14.66 -15.00 26.19
CA LYS A 470 14.56 -16.44 26.44
C LYS A 470 13.12 -16.96 26.44
N LEU A 471 12.14 -16.08 26.66
CA LEU A 471 10.73 -16.43 26.64
C LEU A 471 10.18 -16.75 25.24
N ILE A 472 10.85 -16.31 24.17
CA ILE A 472 10.36 -16.49 22.80
C ILE A 472 10.35 -17.98 22.41
N ASP A 473 9.14 -18.54 22.25
CA ASP A 473 8.89 -19.96 21.98
C ASP A 473 8.09 -20.21 20.68
N ASN A 474 7.61 -19.16 20.03
CA ASN A 474 6.74 -19.20 18.85
C ASN A 474 5.44 -20.01 19.06
N ARG A 475 4.95 -20.04 20.30
CA ARG A 475 3.67 -20.67 20.68
C ARG A 475 2.82 -19.69 21.48
N GLU A 476 3.36 -19.21 22.59
CA GLU A 476 2.73 -18.21 23.45
C GLU A 476 3.46 -16.87 23.36
N PHE A 477 4.77 -16.90 23.13
CA PHE A 477 5.61 -15.72 22.94
C PHE A 477 6.19 -15.69 21.53
N TYR A 478 5.95 -14.56 20.87
CA TYR A 478 6.43 -14.28 19.53
C TYR A 478 7.30 -13.03 19.59
N GLN A 479 8.47 -13.06 18.96
CA GLN A 479 9.32 -11.87 18.91
C GLN A 479 8.67 -10.81 18.02
N TRP A 480 8.69 -9.56 18.45
CA TRP A 480 8.21 -8.42 17.68
C TRP A 480 9.33 -7.39 17.47
N PRO A 481 9.51 -6.86 16.25
CA PRO A 481 10.55 -5.87 15.99
C PRO A 481 10.25 -4.55 16.71
N LEU A 482 11.27 -3.90 17.24
CA LEU A 482 11.14 -2.60 17.91
C LEU A 482 10.55 -1.51 17.01
N GLY A 483 10.88 -1.54 15.71
CA GLY A 483 10.42 -0.55 14.75
C GLY A 483 11.11 0.81 14.87
N VAL A 484 10.47 1.85 14.33
CA VAL A 484 10.98 3.23 14.33
C VAL A 484 10.51 4.03 15.56
N ALA A 485 11.24 5.08 15.94
CA ALA A 485 10.91 5.87 17.13
C ALA A 485 9.73 6.84 16.91
N THR A 486 8.50 6.31 16.81
CA THR A 486 7.27 7.11 16.66
C THR A 486 7.09 8.14 17.78
N TYR A 487 7.54 7.85 19.00
CA TYR A 487 7.50 8.79 20.13
C TYR A 487 8.37 10.03 19.95
N ARG A 488 9.36 9.99 19.03
CA ARG A 488 10.16 11.15 18.62
C ARG A 488 9.61 11.83 17.36
N GLY A 489 8.49 11.35 16.83
CA GLY A 489 7.91 11.86 15.60
C GLY A 489 8.62 11.37 14.34
N PHE A 490 9.25 10.20 14.36
CA PHE A 490 9.80 9.62 13.13
C PHE A 490 8.65 9.40 12.12
N PRO A 491 8.77 9.90 10.88
CA PRO A 491 7.66 9.90 9.94
C PRO A 491 7.39 8.52 9.34
N LEU A 492 6.15 8.29 8.92
CA LEU A 492 5.81 7.19 8.01
C LEU A 492 6.31 7.55 6.60
N LEU A 493 7.37 6.87 6.15
CA LEU A 493 7.94 7.06 4.83
C LEU A 493 7.31 6.09 3.84
N LYS A 494 6.84 6.63 2.70
CA LYS A 494 6.35 5.84 1.57
C LYS A 494 7.49 5.63 0.57
N LEU A 495 7.42 4.58 -0.24
CA LEU A 495 8.48 4.23 -1.22
C LEU A 495 8.83 5.39 -2.15
N ASN A 496 7.86 6.22 -2.53
CA ASN A 496 8.07 7.41 -3.36
C ASN A 496 8.82 8.56 -2.66
N HIS A 497 8.97 8.52 -1.34
CA HIS A 497 9.72 9.51 -0.56
C HIS A 497 11.20 9.15 -0.41
N VAL A 498 11.61 7.94 -0.81
CA VAL A 498 12.99 7.45 -0.68
C VAL A 498 13.60 7.32 -2.07
N ASN A 499 14.54 8.20 -2.40
CA ASN A 499 15.27 8.12 -3.65
C ASN A 499 16.56 7.32 -3.48
N VAL A 500 16.54 6.05 -3.86
CA VAL A 500 17.68 5.13 -3.80
C VAL A 500 18.65 5.27 -4.99
N ASP A 501 18.26 6.04 -6.00
CA ASP A 501 19.02 6.19 -7.25
C ASP A 501 19.99 7.37 -7.21
N VAL A 502 19.79 8.30 -6.28
CA VAL A 502 20.66 9.45 -6.07
C VAL A 502 21.92 9.02 -5.33
N ALA A 503 23.07 9.38 -5.90
CA ALA A 503 24.36 9.21 -5.24
C ALA A 503 24.38 9.97 -3.91
N ARG A 504 24.71 9.25 -2.84
CA ARG A 504 24.71 9.78 -1.48
C ARG A 504 26.02 10.53 -1.20
N GLN A 505 25.95 11.50 -0.30
CA GLN A 505 27.08 12.39 0.00
C GLN A 505 28.12 11.74 0.91
N HIS A 506 27.68 10.83 1.77
CA HIS A 506 28.52 10.19 2.79
C HIS A 506 28.53 8.67 2.59
N LEU A 507 29.69 8.05 2.74
CA LEU A 507 29.78 6.58 2.71
C LEU A 507 29.06 5.97 3.91
N CYS A 508 29.19 6.60 5.09
CA CYS A 508 28.44 6.18 6.26
C CYS A 508 28.05 7.33 7.18
N SER A 509 27.11 7.09 8.11
CA SER A 509 26.78 8.03 9.17
C SER A 509 26.63 7.40 10.55
N PHE A 510 26.96 8.17 11.59
CA PHE A 510 26.65 7.88 12.97
C PHE A 510 26.10 9.13 13.67
N MET A 511 24.87 9.05 14.20
CA MET A 511 24.29 10.12 15.01
C MET A 511 23.72 9.56 16.31
N GLY A 512 24.28 9.91 17.46
CA GLY A 512 23.73 9.41 18.73
C GLY A 512 24.51 9.76 19.99
N THR A 513 23.97 9.31 21.13
CA THR A 513 24.61 9.49 22.43
C THR A 513 25.79 8.52 22.60
N VAL A 514 26.93 9.02 23.05
CA VAL A 514 28.13 8.22 23.34
C VAL A 514 28.22 8.02 24.86
N TYR A 515 27.80 6.85 25.34
CA TYR A 515 27.85 6.52 26.76
C TYR A 515 29.28 6.16 27.19
N LYS A 516 29.67 6.57 28.41
CA LYS A 516 30.91 6.09 29.03
C LYS A 516 30.87 4.57 29.13
N ASN A 517 32.01 3.91 28.92
CA ASN A 517 32.15 2.45 28.96
C ASN A 517 31.28 1.71 27.92
N SER A 518 31.02 2.32 26.77
CA SER A 518 30.35 1.66 25.64
C SER A 518 31.28 1.58 24.43
N THR A 519 31.01 0.62 23.55
CA THR A 519 31.72 0.45 22.27
C THR A 519 31.58 1.67 21.34
N ARG A 520 30.61 2.55 21.62
CA ARG A 520 30.45 3.85 20.96
C ARG A 520 31.66 4.77 21.15
N VAL A 521 32.40 4.63 22.26
CA VAL A 521 33.64 5.38 22.52
C VAL A 521 34.70 4.97 21.50
N LEU A 522 34.93 3.66 21.38
CA LEU A 522 35.85 3.09 20.39
C LEU A 522 35.43 3.49 18.97
N LEU A 523 34.15 3.32 18.62
CA LEU A 523 33.63 3.71 17.31
C LEU A 523 33.91 5.18 17.01
N THR A 524 33.64 6.07 17.96
CA THR A 524 33.87 7.52 17.77
C THR A 524 35.36 7.83 17.62
N GLN A 525 36.25 7.12 18.31
CA GLN A 525 37.71 7.26 18.14
C GLN A 525 38.17 6.81 16.75
N ILE A 526 37.61 5.72 16.23
CA ILE A 526 37.89 5.23 14.87
C ILE A 526 37.39 6.25 13.83
N LEU A 527 36.16 6.74 13.99
CA LEU A 527 35.56 7.69 13.05
C LEU A 527 36.25 9.05 13.06
N LYS A 528 36.79 9.52 14.20
CA LYS A 528 37.60 10.75 14.26
C LYS A 528 38.86 10.70 13.38
N LYS A 529 39.36 9.50 13.06
CA LYS A 529 40.52 9.30 12.18
C LYS A 529 40.16 9.19 10.70
N SER A 530 38.87 9.16 10.36
CA SER A 530 38.36 8.95 9.00
C SER A 530 37.43 10.07 8.57
N ASN A 531 37.62 10.62 7.37
CA ASN A 531 36.74 11.65 6.79
C ASN A 531 35.61 11.06 5.92
N LYS A 532 35.46 9.72 5.87
CA LYS A 532 34.51 9.04 4.97
C LYS A 532 33.07 9.10 5.47
N CYS A 533 32.87 9.35 6.76
CA CYS A 533 31.57 9.23 7.41
C CYS A 533 31.15 10.52 8.10
N PHE A 534 29.85 10.78 8.06
CA PHE A 534 29.25 11.86 8.84
C PHE A 534 29.07 11.43 10.30
N VAL A 535 29.53 12.24 11.24
CA VAL A 535 29.44 11.94 12.68
C VAL A 535 28.82 13.10 13.42
N ALA A 536 27.74 12.84 14.16
CA ALA A 536 27.17 13.78 15.11
C ALA A 536 26.87 13.08 16.44
N SER A 537 27.86 13.10 17.34
CA SER A 537 27.74 12.54 18.68
C SER A 537 27.26 13.58 19.70
N ARG A 538 26.63 13.11 20.77
CA ARG A 538 26.32 13.90 21.97
C ARG A 538 26.70 13.12 23.22
N ASP A 539 27.02 13.83 24.31
CA ASP A 539 27.40 13.17 25.56
C ASP A 539 26.18 12.65 26.34
N ASN A 540 25.07 13.40 26.30
CA ASN A 540 23.87 13.09 27.04
C ASN A 540 22.66 12.89 26.12
N TRP A 541 21.77 11.98 26.51
CA TRP A 541 20.47 11.84 25.87
C TRP A 541 19.50 12.87 26.45
N VAL A 542 18.75 13.55 25.58
CA VAL A 542 17.73 14.53 25.98
C VAL A 542 16.35 14.05 25.50
N PRO A 543 15.30 14.23 26.32
CA PRO A 543 13.93 13.96 25.91
C PRO A 543 13.41 15.09 25.00
N GLY A 544 12.58 14.72 24.01
CA GLY A 544 11.99 15.67 23.07
C GLY A 544 12.86 15.93 21.85
N GLU A 545 12.30 15.72 20.67
CA GLU A 545 12.95 16.00 19.39
C GLU A 545 12.37 17.30 18.80
N THR A 546 13.21 18.22 18.31
CA THR A 546 12.72 19.40 17.58
C THR A 546 12.56 19.06 16.10
N TYR A 547 11.77 19.87 15.38
CA TYR A 547 11.59 19.71 13.94
C TYR A 547 12.93 19.82 13.20
N GLU A 548 13.80 20.74 13.60
CA GLU A 548 15.11 20.98 12.98
C GLU A 548 16.06 19.82 13.23
N SER A 549 16.08 19.28 14.46
CA SER A 549 16.95 18.16 14.80
C SER A 549 16.49 16.86 14.12
N MET A 550 15.18 16.61 14.05
CA MET A 550 14.60 15.50 13.27
C MET A 550 14.90 15.64 11.78
N SER A 551 14.64 16.82 11.20
CA SER A 551 14.89 17.08 9.77
C SER A 551 16.36 16.88 9.42
N ARG A 552 17.27 17.34 10.29
CA ARG A 552 18.71 17.11 10.15
C ARG A 552 19.04 15.62 10.22
N TYR A 553 18.46 14.89 11.16
CA TYR A 553 18.68 13.46 11.33
C TYR A 553 18.23 12.67 10.08
N LEU A 554 16.98 12.88 9.64
CA LEU A 554 16.44 12.23 8.44
C LEU A 554 17.30 12.51 7.21
N LYS A 555 17.68 13.78 7.00
CA LYS A 555 18.55 14.18 5.89
C LYS A 555 19.91 13.47 5.94
N LYS A 556 20.53 13.37 7.13
CA LYS A 556 21.85 12.75 7.25
C LYS A 556 21.82 11.24 7.07
N LEU A 557 20.75 10.57 7.49
CA LEU A 557 20.54 9.16 7.18
C LEU A 557 20.30 8.96 5.68
N SER A 558 19.44 9.77 5.04
CA SER A 558 19.16 9.65 3.60
C SER A 558 20.37 9.96 2.72
N ASP A 559 21.24 10.86 3.17
CA ASP A 559 22.46 11.27 2.45
C ASP A 559 23.64 10.29 2.69
N SER A 560 23.42 9.14 3.34
CA SER A 560 24.47 8.16 3.68
C SER A 560 24.21 6.76 3.12
N ASP A 561 25.19 6.13 2.48
CA ASP A 561 25.04 4.75 1.97
C ASP A 561 24.80 3.76 3.12
N LEU A 562 25.61 3.88 4.15
CA LEU A 562 25.60 3.02 5.33
C LEU A 562 25.21 3.82 6.60
N THR A 563 24.55 3.17 7.55
CA THR A 563 24.28 3.75 8.86
C THR A 563 24.87 2.88 9.96
N LEU A 564 25.70 3.47 10.83
CA LEU A 564 26.36 2.76 11.91
C LEU A 564 25.45 2.67 13.13
N ASN A 565 25.24 1.44 13.60
CA ASN A 565 24.32 1.07 14.66
C ASN A 565 25.04 0.31 15.78
N PRO A 566 25.88 0.99 16.59
CA PRO A 566 26.44 0.40 17.78
C PRO A 566 25.37 0.18 18.85
N VAL A 567 25.59 -0.85 19.67
CA VAL A 567 24.66 -1.25 20.71
C VAL A 567 24.32 -0.07 21.63
N GLY A 568 23.07 -0.04 22.08
CA GLY A 568 22.58 0.90 23.07
C GLY A 568 22.51 0.25 24.44
N GLN A 569 21.38 0.47 25.12
CA GLN A 569 21.01 -0.30 26.31
C GLN A 569 20.60 -1.74 25.92
N ASN A 570 19.95 -1.89 24.77
CA ASN A 570 19.75 -3.16 24.08
C ASN A 570 20.50 -3.17 22.73
N THR A 571 20.75 -4.36 22.20
CA THR A 571 21.36 -4.56 20.87
C THR A 571 20.45 -4.01 19.77
N GLU A 572 19.16 -4.32 19.86
CA GLU A 572 18.16 -3.84 18.92
C GLU A 572 17.79 -2.40 19.26
N CYS A 573 17.91 -1.50 18.28
CA CYS A 573 17.61 -0.09 18.48
C CYS A 573 16.86 0.53 17.30
N TYR A 574 16.12 1.61 17.57
CA TYR A 574 15.28 2.29 16.58
C TYR A 574 16.04 2.66 15.30
N ARG A 575 17.33 3.01 15.42
CA ARG A 575 18.15 3.46 14.29
C ARG A 575 18.31 2.39 13.22
N ILE A 576 18.27 1.10 13.57
CA ILE A 576 18.29 0.01 12.60
C ILE A 576 17.11 0.16 11.65
N TYR A 577 15.89 0.29 12.20
CA TYR A 577 14.65 0.40 11.45
C TYR A 577 14.50 1.74 10.73
N GLU A 578 14.98 2.83 11.34
CA GLU A 578 14.97 4.17 10.74
C GLU A 578 15.90 4.24 9.53
N ALA A 579 17.07 3.60 9.62
CA ALA A 579 18.00 3.44 8.50
C ALA A 579 17.35 2.65 7.36
N LEU A 580 16.76 1.49 7.67
CA LEU A 580 16.01 0.69 6.70
C LEU A 580 14.89 1.49 6.02
N SER A 581 14.14 2.29 6.79
CA SER A 581 13.04 3.11 6.29
C SER A 581 13.48 4.20 5.30
N LEU A 582 14.73 4.66 5.39
CA LEU A 582 15.35 5.65 4.50
C LEU A 582 16.21 5.01 3.40
N GLY A 583 16.22 3.68 3.31
CA GLY A 583 16.99 2.94 2.31
C GLY A 583 18.51 2.96 2.55
N THR A 584 18.97 3.31 3.74
CA THR A 584 20.39 3.23 4.13
C THR A 584 20.67 1.91 4.83
N VAL A 585 21.77 1.25 4.46
CA VAL A 585 22.07 -0.11 4.93
C VAL A 585 22.66 -0.04 6.34
N PRO A 586 22.04 -0.65 7.34
CA PRO A 586 22.57 -0.66 8.70
C PRO A 586 23.81 -1.56 8.82
N ILE A 587 24.91 -1.02 9.35
CA ILE A 587 25.99 -1.81 9.95
C ILE A 587 25.66 -1.94 11.44
N VAL A 588 25.34 -3.15 11.89
CA VAL A 588 24.81 -3.45 13.22
C VAL A 588 25.83 -4.24 14.02
N GLU A 589 26.12 -3.74 15.23
CA GLU A 589 26.99 -4.44 16.18
C GLU A 589 26.29 -5.68 16.74
N ASN A 590 26.88 -6.85 16.50
CA ASN A 590 26.31 -8.16 16.80
C ASN A 590 26.74 -8.66 18.19
N VAL A 591 26.43 -7.87 19.22
CA VAL A 591 26.84 -8.14 20.60
C VAL A 591 25.62 -8.18 21.51
N VAL A 592 25.44 -9.27 22.27
CA VAL A 592 24.40 -9.35 23.31
C VAL A 592 24.74 -8.36 24.43
N THR A 593 23.82 -7.43 24.70
CA THR A 593 23.96 -6.46 25.78
C THR A 593 23.77 -7.10 27.17
N PRO A 594 24.34 -6.53 28.25
CA PRO A 594 24.18 -7.08 29.60
C PRO A 594 22.71 -7.22 30.03
N GLY A 595 22.37 -8.34 30.67
CA GLY A 595 21.00 -8.66 31.10
C GLY A 595 20.75 -10.17 31.06
N ASP A 596 19.48 -10.56 31.17
CA ASP A 596 19.03 -11.95 31.02
C ASP A 596 18.50 -12.25 29.60
N CYS A 597 19.01 -11.50 28.62
CA CYS A 597 18.66 -11.69 27.22
C CYS A 597 19.13 -13.04 26.71
N ASP A 598 18.50 -13.54 25.63
CA ASP A 598 18.96 -14.79 25.04
C ASP A 598 20.35 -14.64 24.44
N SER A 599 21.16 -15.67 24.60
CA SER A 599 22.53 -15.80 24.09
C SER A 599 22.70 -17.05 23.24
N GLY A 600 21.59 -17.64 22.78
CA GLY A 600 21.58 -18.74 21.84
C GLY A 600 22.24 -18.41 20.50
N LYS A 601 22.44 -19.43 19.67
CA LYS A 601 23.17 -19.35 18.40
C LYS A 601 22.69 -18.24 17.46
N ASN A 602 21.39 -17.97 17.44
CA ASN A 602 20.79 -16.97 16.56
C ASN A 602 20.63 -15.60 17.23
N SER A 603 20.99 -15.47 18.50
CA SER A 603 20.93 -14.22 19.25
C SER A 603 22.24 -13.43 19.11
N PRO A 604 22.23 -12.11 19.31
CA PRO A 604 21.04 -11.25 19.39
C PRO A 604 20.40 -11.07 18.01
N LEU A 605 19.28 -10.34 17.94
CA LEU A 605 18.62 -9.96 16.67
C LEU A 605 18.09 -11.17 15.87
N ARG A 606 17.65 -12.22 16.57
CA ARG A 606 17.15 -13.48 16.00
C ARG A 606 16.20 -13.27 14.83
N LEU A 607 15.11 -12.50 15.01
CA LEU A 607 14.13 -12.23 13.95
C LEU A 607 14.75 -11.60 12.69
N LEU A 608 15.67 -10.65 12.84
CA LEU A 608 16.32 -9.99 11.71
C LEU A 608 17.25 -10.96 10.95
N LYS A 609 17.94 -11.85 11.66
CA LYS A 609 18.77 -12.90 11.07
C LYS A 609 17.93 -13.96 10.35
N GLU A 610 16.86 -14.44 10.98
CA GLU A 610 15.94 -15.45 10.44
C GLU A 610 15.31 -15.01 9.11
N HIS A 611 14.95 -13.73 9.01
CA HIS A 611 14.37 -13.16 7.80
C HIS A 611 15.40 -12.61 6.81
N ASN A 612 16.71 -12.84 7.03
CA ASN A 612 17.79 -12.30 6.21
C ASN A 612 17.63 -10.80 5.92
N ALA A 613 17.35 -10.03 6.99
CA ALA A 613 17.18 -8.60 6.88
C ALA A 613 18.41 -7.96 6.22
N PRO A 614 18.25 -6.89 5.43
CA PRO A 614 19.32 -6.28 4.65
C PRO A 614 20.27 -5.46 5.55
N LEU A 615 21.05 -6.16 6.37
CA LEU A 615 21.94 -5.64 7.41
C LEU A 615 23.35 -6.19 7.20
N ILE A 616 24.34 -5.42 7.61
CA ILE A 616 25.73 -5.87 7.72
C ILE A 616 26.01 -6.04 9.21
N PHE A 617 26.37 -7.25 9.65
CA PHE A 617 26.75 -7.50 11.03
C PHE A 617 28.24 -7.25 11.23
N ILE A 618 28.60 -6.66 12.37
CA ILE A 618 29.99 -6.47 12.79
C ILE A 618 30.14 -6.91 14.25
N ASP A 619 31.15 -7.73 14.53
CA ASP A 619 31.42 -8.22 15.89
C ASP A 619 32.38 -7.27 16.65
N ASP A 620 33.36 -6.66 15.96
CA ASP A 620 34.27 -5.65 16.51
C ASP A 620 34.37 -4.42 15.59
N TRP A 621 34.20 -3.23 16.16
CA TRP A 621 34.34 -1.96 15.44
C TRP A 621 35.75 -1.72 14.86
N ASN A 622 36.79 -2.40 15.35
CA ASN A 622 38.12 -2.34 14.74
C ASN A 622 38.13 -2.80 13.27
N ASP A 623 37.20 -3.68 12.89
CA ASP A 623 37.07 -4.18 11.51
C ASP A 623 36.34 -3.21 10.59
N LEU A 624 35.79 -2.10 11.12
CA LEU A 624 34.94 -1.17 10.36
C LEU A 624 35.59 -0.69 9.07
N ASN A 625 36.89 -0.37 9.07
CA ASN A 625 37.56 0.10 7.86
C ASN A 625 37.57 -0.95 6.75
N SER A 626 37.73 -2.24 7.09
CA SER A 626 37.70 -3.33 6.11
C SER A 626 36.31 -3.49 5.50
N VAL A 627 35.26 -3.40 6.34
CA VAL A 627 33.85 -3.45 5.91
C VAL A 627 33.52 -2.25 5.03
N LEU A 628 33.96 -1.04 5.40
CA LEU A 628 33.71 0.16 4.59
C LEU A 628 34.40 0.08 3.22
N GLU A 629 35.60 -0.49 3.11
CA GLU A 629 36.25 -0.70 1.82
C GLU A 629 35.59 -1.81 0.99
N SER A 630 35.10 -2.89 1.62
CA SER A 630 34.37 -3.95 0.89
C SER A 630 33.05 -3.44 0.31
N GLU A 631 32.43 -2.46 0.96
CA GLU A 631 31.19 -1.84 0.52
C GLU A 631 31.40 -0.62 -0.38
N ARG A 632 32.63 -0.14 -0.52
CA ARG A 632 32.93 1.06 -1.31
C ARG A 632 32.70 0.81 -2.80
N GLY A 633 31.94 1.70 -3.43
CA GLY A 633 31.68 1.61 -4.87
C GLY A 633 30.71 0.50 -5.28
N LYS A 634 30.24 -0.33 -4.33
CA LYS A 634 29.00 -1.07 -4.52
C LYS A 634 27.91 -0.03 -4.58
N LYS A 635 27.40 0.24 -5.79
CA LYS A 635 26.16 0.98 -5.88
C LYS A 635 25.11 0.09 -5.24
N TYR A 636 24.56 0.54 -4.12
CA TYR A 636 23.26 0.08 -3.63
C TYR A 636 22.12 0.55 -4.56
N SER A 637 22.44 1.09 -5.75
CA SER A 637 21.53 1.41 -6.83
C SER A 637 20.83 0.14 -7.28
N ASN A 638 19.51 0.14 -7.11
CA ASN A 638 18.62 -1.02 -7.16
C ASN A 638 18.91 -2.00 -6.04
N GLY A 639 17.92 -2.15 -5.15
CA GLY A 639 17.81 -3.10 -4.05
C GLY A 639 18.09 -4.57 -4.41
N THR A 640 19.27 -4.82 -4.93
CA THR A 640 19.81 -6.09 -5.36
C THR A 640 20.75 -6.49 -4.24
N MET A 641 20.18 -6.82 -3.08
CA MET A 641 20.93 -7.68 -2.17
C MET A 641 20.93 -9.08 -2.75
N ILE A 642 22.09 -9.45 -3.27
CA ILE A 642 22.44 -10.81 -3.61
C ILE A 642 22.45 -11.59 -2.31
N LEU A 643 21.41 -12.40 -2.11
CA LEU A 643 21.44 -13.58 -1.26
C LEU A 643 22.62 -14.45 -1.71
N LYS A 644 23.69 -14.47 -0.93
CA LYS A 644 24.63 -15.59 -0.91
C LYS A 644 24.57 -16.21 0.49
N GLY A 645 23.73 -17.21 0.63
CA GLY A 645 23.60 -18.08 1.80
C GLY A 645 22.43 -19.02 1.53
N LYS A 646 22.73 -20.31 1.36
CA LYS A 646 21.77 -21.37 1.02
C LYS A 646 20.63 -21.50 2.01
#